data_AF-A0ABD7C3S5-F1
#
_entry.id   AF-A0ABD7C3S5-F1
#
_cell.length_a   1.000
_cell.length_b   1.000
_cell.length_c   1.000
_cell.angle_alpha   90.00
_cell.angle_beta   90.00
_cell.angle_gamma   90.00
#
_symmetry.space_group_name_H-M   'P 1'
#
loop_
_entity.id
_entity.type
_entity.pdbx_description
1 polymer ?
#
loop_
_entity_poly.entity_id
_entity_poly.type
_entity_poly.pdbx_seq_one_letter_code
_entity_poly.pdbx_strand_id
1 'polypeptide(L)'
;MNSIIEDTSMDVFHSSLDADEQRAVADLVERHRGNAAMTQRLALDASRLLTSSQDRLQKQAGAGFCKRLLGAISGSTRNNALANQHDTLKIQKIAWYYLQQLQQQNLINAQAIAVIRNNLGTMNEFIIETRCFLDEAIDRIGNRLRPLENNVRLNKWSLNIEANKRRYRSLPRSLLVVQLAYDFMLKHQDIELTLEDINHLVVTLENLGVNCDDEARLLDFIIDLIDQMDVTGIDLYRRNIQIVTEDIEIESAFIQSNVSGIGFNALYYLSDQHSRIMALISDDELCNSDAAREKIISRIFGDEFDGLATTYTLRDLVAEIVGGGLLAIAIYRDINGLDVQADVFPPPEEQQEQISLVSRLPDIKQHSFLDAAEDADQRRTYIELLSLCLPDASECGPLGRDFINHLAAKADTPTAVSRFLSRDTRGHMQAEQLEELRVLLTDDNRVYCWLLDAFFLLSIEGRKIESPQVMRILGVLKPAQFKEQLAAIQSVLADEDHERVLQAGARLSRLTAGWSNVLRYREFSLVDTFTDARRELHAASLAAINLSGDLSKAGMKAIDYSYFLGASPFDEGIFSKFTNAVGSTAFSVGRKSCANTLNQMRGKVVDLLATHAGALSSANALVSRFGLPRFDFENDSGYADFDLDNSAENEQWSDQFEHYQRRLEKTLDSFSSACDDADCQLGLFAEGDFSTPVLERRLRERELALQKQREKNLASRSATVEKDGQVLLVSIDWEDITSPPCDPEQIRDMKTNGDRWLVATQEGRYYLSDDRVQWEEVHPFGVETTSTKNILVVSGTWILTGYSEGFAYSSDGRHWNRTSYPINEGDYSCSPTDDIVQFEGIWIWRFLCDCSYKYTKKGLVFDSEETGSYRETVLFATQSLDSPWSRWEGTPNLPEGMEVDALRALPGHHSLLIFCTYNWIYGNDKKKTELEPAVKYFVPGKGWRNCTWEGRMNHGSGVLVTRMADHLLCFGSNELFRATKAYEWSRDKDSISVRDAFHLENMSVFWHTSHSKLLLSQDGRTFADLTLEDGCWNYLCANDQGLLSVYSPNSHETWLRTGRWRVQPQH
;
A
#
# COMPACT_ATOMS: atom_id res chain seq x y z
N MET A 1 20.64 -10.33 10.65
CA MET A 1 20.19 -9.79 11.97
C MET A 1 18.95 -8.93 11.83
N ASN A 2 18.85 -8.01 10.84
CA ASN A 2 17.57 -7.34 10.54
C ASN A 2 16.45 -8.33 10.13
N SER A 3 16.76 -9.37 9.34
CA SER A 3 15.77 -10.42 8.97
C SER A 3 15.09 -11.11 10.15
N ILE A 4 15.80 -11.30 11.26
CA ILE A 4 15.26 -11.93 12.49
C ILE A 4 14.31 -10.98 13.24
N ILE A 5 14.48 -9.67 13.05
CA ILE A 5 13.58 -8.63 13.59
C ILE A 5 12.35 -8.45 12.69
N GLU A 6 12.48 -8.72 11.39
CA GLU A 6 11.38 -8.71 10.43
C GLU A 6 10.42 -9.90 10.68
N ASP A 7 10.91 -11.14 10.73
CA ASP A 7 10.07 -12.34 10.98
C ASP A 7 9.31 -12.26 12.32
N THR A 8 9.98 -11.85 13.40
CA THR A 8 9.35 -11.74 14.74
C THR A 8 8.29 -10.64 14.83
N SER A 9 8.20 -9.74 13.85
CA SER A 9 7.15 -8.72 13.80
C SER A 9 5.85 -9.19 13.16
N MET A 10 5.90 -10.20 12.28
CA MET A 10 4.73 -10.73 11.55
C MET A 10 3.90 -11.70 12.39
N ASP A 11 4.54 -12.63 13.12
CA ASP A 11 3.88 -13.73 13.87
C ASP A 11 3.01 -13.25 15.07
N VAL A 12 3.20 -11.99 15.46
CA VAL A 12 2.57 -11.37 16.63
C VAL A 12 1.11 -11.00 16.39
N PHE A 13 0.72 -10.71 15.15
CA PHE A 13 -0.66 -10.33 14.80
C PHE A 13 -1.57 -11.54 14.49
N HIS A 14 -0.98 -12.71 14.21
CA HIS A 14 -1.72 -13.96 13.91
C HIS A 14 -1.79 -14.94 15.10
N SER A 15 -1.00 -14.73 16.15
CA SER A 15 -1.04 -15.54 17.37
C SER A 15 -2.13 -15.06 18.34
N SER A 16 -2.85 -15.98 19.00
CA SER A 16 -3.84 -15.61 20.03
C SER A 16 -3.18 -14.96 21.26
N LEU A 17 -3.88 -14.03 21.92
CA LEU A 17 -3.53 -13.63 23.30
C LEU A 17 -3.66 -14.81 24.25
N ASP A 18 -2.89 -14.82 25.35
CA ASP A 18 -3.05 -15.84 26.39
C ASP A 18 -4.39 -15.68 27.14
N ALA A 19 -4.79 -16.71 27.90
CA ALA A 19 -6.10 -16.74 28.53
C ALA A 19 -6.30 -15.68 29.64
N ASP A 20 -5.21 -15.14 30.21
CA ASP A 20 -5.24 -14.09 31.23
C ASP A 20 -5.21 -12.69 30.58
N GLU A 21 -4.48 -12.53 29.48
CA GLU A 21 -4.50 -11.35 28.60
C GLU A 21 -5.87 -11.12 27.95
N GLN A 22 -6.49 -12.17 27.41
CA GLN A 22 -7.86 -12.10 26.87
C GLN A 22 -8.86 -11.67 27.94
N ARG A 23 -8.71 -12.19 29.17
CA ARG A 23 -9.52 -11.76 30.32
C ARG A 23 -9.25 -10.31 30.70
N ALA A 24 -8.00 -9.86 30.71
CA ALA A 24 -7.64 -8.48 31.02
C ALA A 24 -8.17 -7.47 29.99
N VAL A 25 -8.16 -7.83 28.70
CA VAL A 25 -8.77 -7.02 27.62
C VAL A 25 -10.29 -6.99 27.74
N ALA A 26 -10.95 -8.13 27.97
CA ALA A 26 -12.40 -8.19 28.16
C ALA A 26 -12.86 -7.41 29.41
N ASP A 27 -12.15 -7.55 30.54
CA ASP A 27 -12.36 -6.77 31.76
C ASP A 27 -12.20 -5.27 31.50
N LEU A 28 -11.20 -4.86 30.71
CA LEU A 28 -10.99 -3.46 30.35
C LEU A 28 -12.16 -2.90 29.52
N VAL A 29 -12.64 -3.67 28.55
CA VAL A 29 -13.79 -3.30 27.72
C VAL A 29 -15.03 -3.12 28.58
N GLU A 30 -15.36 -4.07 29.46
CA GLU A 30 -16.52 -3.96 30.36
C GLU A 30 -16.38 -2.82 31.39
N ARG A 31 -15.20 -2.63 32.00
CA ARG A 31 -14.96 -1.52 32.96
C ARG A 31 -15.15 -0.13 32.35
N HIS A 32 -15.00 0.01 31.03
CA HIS A 32 -15.12 1.30 30.34
C HIS A 32 -16.29 1.38 29.36
N ARG A 33 -17.09 0.31 29.21
CA ARG A 33 -18.27 0.23 28.33
C ARG A 33 -19.26 1.38 28.55
N GLY A 34 -19.47 1.79 29.81
CA GLY A 34 -20.32 2.93 30.19
C GLY A 34 -19.66 4.32 30.10
N ASN A 35 -18.38 4.43 29.75
CA ASN A 35 -17.64 5.69 29.67
C ASN A 35 -17.08 5.91 28.25
N ALA A 36 -17.97 6.34 27.34
CA ALA A 36 -17.64 6.58 25.93
C ALA A 36 -16.39 7.44 25.72
N ALA A 37 -16.18 8.49 26.53
CA ALA A 37 -15.02 9.38 26.42
C ALA A 37 -13.69 8.68 26.75
N MET A 38 -13.68 7.81 27.78
CA MET A 38 -12.50 7.00 28.10
C MET A 38 -12.25 5.94 27.03
N THR A 39 -13.31 5.27 26.55
CA THR A 39 -13.24 4.23 25.51
C THR A 39 -12.71 4.78 24.19
N GLN A 40 -13.18 5.94 23.71
CA GLN A 40 -12.60 6.58 22.53
C GLN A 40 -11.13 6.96 22.74
N ARG A 41 -10.78 7.46 23.93
CA ARG A 41 -9.40 7.86 24.23
C ARG A 41 -8.45 6.68 24.28
N LEU A 42 -8.88 5.54 24.84
CA LEU A 42 -8.12 4.30 24.83
C LEU A 42 -8.03 3.68 23.43
N ALA A 43 -9.07 3.77 22.60
CA ALA A 43 -9.01 3.35 21.19
C ALA A 43 -8.00 4.19 20.38
N LEU A 44 -8.02 5.52 20.56
CA LEU A 44 -7.03 6.42 19.94
C LEU A 44 -5.61 6.13 20.44
N ASP A 45 -5.43 5.95 21.75
CA ASP A 45 -4.14 5.60 22.35
C ASP A 45 -3.63 4.22 21.87
N ALA A 46 -4.51 3.24 21.66
CA ALA A 46 -4.20 1.93 21.08
C ALA A 46 -3.78 2.03 19.60
N SER A 47 -4.49 2.82 18.79
CA SER A 47 -4.10 3.03 17.37
C SER A 47 -2.70 3.64 17.23
N ARG A 48 -2.31 4.53 18.16
CA ARG A 48 -0.98 5.15 18.17
C ARG A 48 0.13 4.20 18.62
N LEU A 49 -0.18 3.22 19.47
CA LEU A 49 0.75 2.16 19.84
C LEU A 49 1.03 1.23 18.63
N LEU A 50 -0.01 0.89 17.87
CA LEU A 50 0.13 0.08 16.65
C LEU A 50 1.00 0.76 15.59
N THR A 51 0.81 2.06 15.35
CA THR A 51 1.49 2.80 14.27
C THR A 51 2.84 3.40 14.68
N SER A 52 3.34 3.06 15.86
CA SER A 52 4.67 3.47 16.32
C SER A 52 5.68 2.34 16.06
N SER A 53 6.80 2.65 15.41
CA SER A 53 7.89 1.67 15.23
C SER A 53 8.51 1.27 16.58
N GLN A 54 9.15 0.10 16.68
CA GLN A 54 9.80 -0.36 17.92
C GLN A 54 10.75 0.71 18.51
N ASP A 55 11.53 1.34 17.65
CA ASP A 55 12.45 2.44 17.97
C ASP A 55 11.73 3.67 18.56
N ARG A 56 10.55 4.02 18.02
CA ARG A 56 9.68 5.07 18.57
C ARG A 56 9.04 4.63 19.88
N LEU A 57 8.62 3.37 20.02
CA LEU A 57 7.98 2.84 21.23
C LEU A 57 8.95 2.82 22.42
N GLN A 58 10.20 2.41 22.23
CA GLN A 58 11.23 2.51 23.28
C GLN A 58 11.50 3.97 23.67
N LYS A 59 11.64 4.87 22.69
CA LYS A 59 11.82 6.33 22.92
C LYS A 59 10.58 7.00 23.53
N GLN A 60 9.38 6.43 23.36
CA GLN A 60 8.10 6.92 23.88
C GLN A 60 7.51 6.05 25.00
N ALA A 61 8.28 5.14 25.59
CA ALA A 61 7.85 4.28 26.70
C ALA A 61 7.29 5.07 27.90
N GLY A 62 7.82 6.28 28.12
CA GLY A 62 7.35 7.21 29.14
C GLY A 62 6.04 7.94 28.82
N ALA A 63 5.52 7.86 27.59
CA ALA A 63 4.43 8.69 27.11
C ALA A 63 3.07 8.35 27.74
N GLY A 64 2.24 9.37 27.86
CA GLY A 64 0.95 9.25 28.57
C GLY A 64 -0.05 8.29 27.92
N PHE A 65 0.07 7.98 26.62
CA PHE A 65 -0.82 7.04 25.93
C PHE A 65 -0.43 5.58 26.25
N CYS A 66 0.85 5.23 26.15
CA CYS A 66 1.41 3.95 26.60
C CYS A 66 1.03 3.65 28.05
N LYS A 67 1.29 4.61 28.95
CA LYS A 67 0.98 4.47 30.39
C LYS A 67 -0.52 4.36 30.69
N ARG A 68 -1.39 5.01 29.92
CA ARG A 68 -2.85 4.89 30.10
C ARG A 68 -3.37 3.52 29.70
N LEU A 69 -3.02 3.02 28.50
CA LEU A 69 -3.50 1.71 28.06
C LEU A 69 -2.91 0.59 28.94
N LEU A 70 -1.61 0.59 29.16
CA LEU A 70 -0.94 -0.47 29.95
C LEU A 70 -1.28 -0.41 31.43
N GLY A 71 -1.47 0.78 32.00
CA GLY A 71 -1.94 0.93 33.37
C GLY A 71 -3.38 0.45 33.56
N ALA A 72 -4.24 0.61 32.54
CA ALA A 72 -5.63 0.13 32.59
C ALA A 72 -5.73 -1.39 32.44
N ILE A 73 -4.82 -2.03 31.69
CA ILE A 73 -4.79 -3.49 31.46
C ILE A 73 -4.10 -4.23 32.62
N SER A 74 -2.95 -3.74 33.10
CA SER A 74 -2.13 -4.44 34.11
C SER A 74 -2.44 -4.10 35.56
N GLY A 75 -3.23 -3.04 35.82
CA GLY A 75 -3.62 -2.62 37.16
C GLY A 75 -2.49 -2.13 38.08
N SER A 76 -1.24 -2.03 37.62
CA SER A 76 -0.09 -1.61 38.43
C SER A 76 0.92 -0.74 37.67
N THR A 77 1.50 0.24 38.36
CA THR A 77 2.49 1.19 37.82
C THR A 77 3.91 0.61 37.77
N ARG A 78 4.10 -0.53 37.07
CA ARG A 78 5.44 -1.10 36.81
C ARG A 78 6.13 -0.41 35.63
N ASN A 79 7.05 0.50 35.93
CA ASN A 79 7.82 1.29 34.93
C ASN A 79 8.84 0.48 34.08
N ASN A 80 9.00 -0.83 34.27
CA ASN A 80 10.14 -1.58 33.73
C ASN A 80 9.81 -2.52 32.54
N ALA A 81 8.53 -2.66 32.14
CA ALA A 81 8.09 -3.62 31.13
C ALA A 81 8.12 -3.08 29.68
N LEU A 82 9.07 -2.19 29.37
CA LEU A 82 9.21 -1.52 28.07
C LEU A 82 10.67 -1.48 27.57
N ALA A 83 11.57 -2.19 28.25
CA ALA A 83 13.00 -2.21 27.94
C ALA A 83 13.41 -3.30 26.93
N ASN A 84 12.55 -4.30 26.68
CA ASN A 84 12.82 -5.42 25.77
C ASN A 84 12.00 -5.32 24.47
N GLN A 85 12.57 -5.75 23.35
CA GLN A 85 11.87 -5.86 22.06
C GLN A 85 10.61 -6.75 22.15
N HIS A 86 10.72 -7.86 22.87
CA HIS A 86 9.62 -8.82 23.09
C HIS A 86 8.41 -8.20 23.81
N ASP A 87 8.62 -7.24 24.72
CA ASP A 87 7.51 -6.54 25.40
C ASP A 87 6.80 -5.57 24.44
N THR A 88 7.54 -4.95 23.52
CA THR A 88 6.99 -3.94 22.60
C THR A 88 5.98 -4.54 21.63
N LEU A 89 6.31 -5.70 21.05
CA LEU A 89 5.42 -6.47 20.20
C LEU A 89 4.19 -6.99 20.95
N LYS A 90 4.38 -7.51 22.17
CA LYS A 90 3.28 -7.93 23.07
C LYS A 90 2.31 -6.78 23.38
N ILE A 91 2.83 -5.56 23.55
CA ILE A 91 2.02 -4.35 23.77
C ILE A 91 1.20 -3.96 22.54
N GLN A 92 1.78 -4.05 21.33
CA GLN A 92 1.07 -3.81 20.08
C GLN A 92 -0.04 -4.86 19.86
N LYS A 93 0.23 -6.15 20.12
CA LYS A 93 -0.76 -7.23 20.09
C LYS A 93 -1.95 -6.99 21.04
N ILE A 94 -1.68 -6.56 22.26
CA ILE A 94 -2.71 -6.23 23.25
C ILE A 94 -3.54 -5.01 22.79
N ALA A 95 -2.90 -3.98 22.22
CA ALA A 95 -3.58 -2.82 21.65
C ALA A 95 -4.47 -3.20 20.44
N TRP A 96 -4.01 -4.13 19.60
CA TRP A 96 -4.78 -4.69 18.49
C TRP A 96 -6.06 -5.39 18.96
N TYR A 97 -5.93 -6.37 19.86
CA TYR A 97 -7.07 -7.13 20.38
C TYR A 97 -8.09 -6.25 21.12
N TYR A 98 -7.63 -5.19 21.79
CA TYR A 98 -8.52 -4.20 22.41
C TYR A 98 -9.36 -3.44 21.35
N LEU A 99 -8.75 -2.97 20.26
CA LEU A 99 -9.49 -2.36 19.16
C LEU A 99 -10.47 -3.35 18.50
N GLN A 100 -10.07 -4.60 18.33
CA GLN A 100 -10.93 -5.66 17.77
C GLN A 100 -12.17 -5.91 18.65
N GLN A 101 -12.02 -5.99 19.98
CA GLN A 101 -13.19 -6.13 20.86
C GLN A 101 -14.08 -4.88 20.89
N LEU A 102 -13.50 -3.67 20.89
CA LEU A 102 -14.30 -2.44 20.78
C LEU A 102 -15.04 -2.35 19.44
N GLN A 103 -14.46 -2.86 18.34
CA GLN A 103 -15.13 -2.98 17.05
C GLN A 103 -16.27 -3.99 17.10
N GLN A 104 -16.02 -5.22 17.58
CA GLN A 104 -17.03 -6.29 17.71
C GLN A 104 -18.23 -5.87 18.57
N GLN A 105 -18.02 -5.03 19.58
CA GLN A 105 -19.06 -4.50 20.46
C GLN A 105 -19.65 -3.14 20.02
N ASN A 106 -19.26 -2.61 18.84
CA ASN A 106 -19.69 -1.31 18.32
C ASN A 106 -19.42 -0.10 19.25
N LEU A 107 -18.34 -0.13 20.03
CA LEU A 107 -18.01 0.88 21.05
C LEU A 107 -17.12 2.05 20.57
N ILE A 108 -16.74 2.10 19.29
CA ILE A 108 -15.91 3.18 18.70
C ILE A 108 -16.80 4.16 17.92
N ASN A 109 -16.61 5.47 18.11
CA ASN A 109 -17.40 6.51 17.45
C ASN A 109 -16.78 6.98 16.11
N ALA A 110 -17.58 7.60 15.24
CA ALA A 110 -17.17 7.97 13.88
C ALA A 110 -15.90 8.87 13.82
N GLN A 111 -15.74 9.81 14.76
CA GLN A 111 -14.55 10.68 14.82
C GLN A 111 -13.28 9.91 15.20
N ALA A 112 -13.35 9.00 16.18
CA ALA A 112 -12.23 8.15 16.53
C ALA A 112 -11.90 7.19 15.38
N ILE A 113 -12.92 6.62 14.71
CA ILE A 113 -12.75 5.75 13.54
C ILE A 113 -11.97 6.45 12.42
N ALA A 114 -12.31 7.71 12.08
CA ALA A 114 -11.58 8.45 11.04
C ALA A 114 -10.10 8.69 11.40
N VAL A 115 -9.80 8.99 12.67
CA VAL A 115 -8.41 9.16 13.14
C VAL A 115 -7.67 7.82 13.18
N ILE A 116 -8.34 6.73 13.57
CA ILE A 116 -7.78 5.37 13.55
C ILE A 116 -7.47 4.96 12.10
N ARG A 117 -8.37 5.22 11.14
CA ARG A 117 -8.16 4.99 9.70
C ARG A 117 -6.93 5.75 9.18
N ASN A 118 -6.81 7.03 9.50
CA ASN A 118 -5.66 7.84 9.07
C ASN A 118 -4.35 7.36 9.71
N ASN A 119 -4.36 7.00 11.00
CA ASN A 119 -3.18 6.45 11.67
C ASN A 119 -2.76 5.13 11.01
N LEU A 120 -3.68 4.17 10.85
CA LEU A 120 -3.39 2.85 10.25
C LEU A 120 -2.95 2.96 8.79
N GLY A 121 -3.55 3.87 8.00
CA GLY A 121 -3.13 4.15 6.63
C GLY A 121 -1.70 4.70 6.49
N THR A 122 -1.08 5.21 7.57
CA THR A 122 0.35 5.59 7.55
C THR A 122 1.32 4.42 7.75
N MET A 123 0.84 3.18 7.96
CA MET A 123 1.68 1.98 7.93
C MET A 123 1.94 1.44 6.50
N ASN A 124 1.42 2.11 5.47
CA ASN A 124 1.41 1.67 4.06
C ASN A 124 2.77 1.41 3.38
N GLU A 125 3.91 1.65 4.03
CA GLU A 125 5.23 1.53 3.41
C GLU A 125 6.02 0.25 3.74
N PHE A 126 5.60 -0.60 4.70
CA PHE A 126 6.51 -1.64 5.24
C PHE A 126 6.13 -3.12 5.11
N ILE A 127 4.87 -3.54 4.96
CA ILE A 127 4.54 -5.00 4.90
C ILE A 127 3.40 -5.28 3.92
N ILE A 128 3.60 -6.24 2.99
CA ILE A 128 2.62 -6.61 1.95
C ILE A 128 1.47 -7.46 2.50
N GLU A 129 1.72 -8.33 3.48
CA GLU A 129 0.69 -9.22 4.04
C GLU A 129 -0.25 -8.50 5.03
N THR A 130 0.30 -7.55 5.80
CA THR A 130 -0.52 -6.62 6.61
C THR A 130 -1.40 -5.74 5.73
N ARG A 131 -1.10 -5.60 4.44
CA ARG A 131 -1.88 -4.82 3.47
C ARG A 131 -3.26 -5.42 3.22
N CYS A 132 -3.37 -6.69 2.83
CA CYS A 132 -4.68 -7.35 2.64
C CYS A 132 -5.56 -7.29 3.89
N PHE A 133 -4.98 -7.50 5.08
CA PHE A 133 -5.74 -7.50 6.33
C PHE A 133 -6.08 -6.08 6.84
N LEU A 134 -5.23 -5.09 6.58
CA LEU A 134 -5.57 -3.68 6.81
C LEU A 134 -6.59 -3.18 5.81
N ASP A 135 -6.53 -3.61 4.55
CA ASP A 135 -7.53 -3.29 3.52
C ASP A 135 -8.88 -3.91 3.91
N GLU A 136 -8.94 -5.18 4.35
CA GLU A 136 -10.16 -5.76 4.96
C GLU A 136 -10.67 -4.98 6.18
N ALA A 137 -9.78 -4.50 7.05
CA ALA A 137 -10.17 -3.73 8.23
C ALA A 137 -10.65 -2.31 7.87
N ILE A 138 -10.01 -1.69 6.87
CA ILE A 138 -10.37 -0.39 6.29
C ILE A 138 -11.69 -0.50 5.53
N ASP A 139 -11.96 -1.61 4.84
CA ASP A 139 -13.23 -1.89 4.16
C ASP A 139 -14.34 -2.20 5.16
N ARG A 140 -14.09 -3.01 6.19
CA ARG A 140 -15.07 -3.20 7.29
C ARG A 140 -15.34 -1.91 8.07
N ILE A 141 -14.36 -0.99 8.14
CA ILE A 141 -14.54 0.36 8.70
C ILE A 141 -15.27 1.28 7.71
N GLY A 142 -14.95 1.21 6.42
CA GLY A 142 -15.56 1.98 5.34
C GLY A 142 -17.02 1.62 5.12
N ASN A 143 -17.35 0.33 5.15
CA ASN A 143 -18.71 -0.20 5.09
C ASN A 143 -19.52 0.11 6.36
N ARG A 144 -18.87 0.43 7.50
CA ARG A 144 -19.53 1.00 8.69
C ARG A 144 -19.63 2.54 8.64
N LEU A 145 -18.70 3.21 7.94
CA LEU A 145 -18.71 4.65 7.74
C LEU A 145 -19.73 5.08 6.70
N ARG A 146 -19.86 4.39 5.56
CA ARG A 146 -20.74 4.78 4.45
C ARG A 146 -22.19 5.01 4.92
N PRO A 147 -22.84 4.12 5.71
CA PRO A 147 -24.17 4.39 6.25
C PRO A 147 -24.21 5.55 7.26
N LEU A 148 -23.15 5.76 8.05
CA LEU A 148 -23.07 6.87 9.03
C LEU A 148 -22.83 8.22 8.37
N GLU A 149 -21.99 8.29 7.33
CA GLU A 149 -21.73 9.48 6.53
C GLU A 149 -22.95 9.86 5.71
N ASN A 150 -23.64 8.87 5.12
CA ASN A 150 -24.94 9.06 4.46
C ASN A 150 -25.97 9.61 5.46
N ASN A 151 -26.14 8.98 6.63
CA ASN A 151 -27.01 9.48 7.69
C ASN A 151 -26.66 10.92 8.14
N VAL A 152 -25.38 11.29 8.21
CA VAL A 152 -24.96 12.68 8.53
C VAL A 152 -25.33 13.65 7.40
N ARG A 153 -25.24 13.25 6.13
CA ARG A 153 -25.66 14.07 4.98
C ARG A 153 -27.18 14.27 4.95
N LEU A 154 -27.95 13.20 5.15
CA LEU A 154 -29.42 13.23 5.25
C LEU A 154 -29.89 14.12 6.42
N ASN A 155 -29.28 13.96 7.60
CA ASN A 155 -29.55 14.84 8.75
C ASN A 155 -29.16 16.30 8.49
N LYS A 156 -28.05 16.56 7.78
CA LYS A 156 -27.63 17.93 7.43
C LYS A 156 -28.59 18.58 6.43
N TRP A 157 -29.14 17.81 5.48
CA TRP A 157 -30.22 18.27 4.60
C TRP A 157 -31.46 18.63 5.43
N SER A 158 -31.94 17.71 6.29
CA SER A 158 -33.10 17.94 7.16
C SER A 158 -32.91 19.19 8.02
N LEU A 159 -31.75 19.33 8.70
CA LEU A 159 -31.41 20.51 9.51
C LEU A 159 -31.35 21.82 8.70
N ASN A 160 -31.04 21.78 7.41
CA ASN A 160 -31.06 22.96 6.55
C ASN A 160 -32.49 23.36 6.17
N ILE A 161 -33.36 22.40 5.85
CA ILE A 161 -34.80 22.63 5.67
C ILE A 161 -35.42 23.15 6.98
N GLU A 162 -35.03 22.57 8.12
CA GLU A 162 -35.43 22.99 9.46
C GLU A 162 -35.06 24.44 9.78
N ALA A 163 -33.80 24.82 9.56
CA ALA A 163 -33.32 26.20 9.76
C ALA A 163 -34.10 27.20 8.89
N ASN A 164 -34.54 26.76 7.71
CA ASN A 164 -35.31 27.55 6.75
C ASN A 164 -36.83 27.32 6.82
N LYS A 165 -37.37 26.70 7.90
CA LYS A 165 -38.79 26.34 8.11
C LYS A 165 -39.80 27.41 7.64
N ARG A 166 -39.50 28.70 7.79
CA ARG A 166 -40.37 29.80 7.36
C ARG A 166 -40.60 29.88 5.85
N ARG A 167 -39.62 29.51 5.02
CA ARG A 167 -39.71 29.50 3.55
C ARG A 167 -40.55 28.32 3.04
N TYR A 168 -40.49 27.20 3.73
CA TYR A 168 -41.21 25.98 3.36
C TYR A 168 -42.66 25.99 3.86
N ARG A 169 -42.93 26.55 5.06
CA ARG A 169 -44.31 26.72 5.57
C ARG A 169 -45.20 27.70 4.80
N SER A 170 -44.64 28.50 3.89
CA SER A 170 -45.42 29.34 2.97
C SER A 170 -45.88 28.62 1.71
N LEU A 171 -45.44 27.38 1.48
CA LEU A 171 -45.90 26.55 0.36
C LEU A 171 -47.16 25.77 0.77
N PRO A 172 -48.16 25.65 -0.13
CA PRO A 172 -49.29 24.74 0.08
C PRO A 172 -48.87 23.26 0.21
N ARG A 173 -49.72 22.45 0.86
CA ARG A 173 -49.39 21.09 1.32
C ARG A 173 -48.82 20.19 0.22
N SER A 174 -49.54 20.02 -0.88
CA SER A 174 -49.23 19.02 -1.91
C SER A 174 -48.00 19.45 -2.72
N LEU A 175 -47.89 20.75 -3.02
CA LEU A 175 -46.71 21.34 -3.66
C LEU A 175 -45.45 21.24 -2.77
N LEU A 176 -45.59 21.41 -1.44
CA LEU A 176 -44.50 21.24 -0.49
C LEU A 176 -43.96 19.80 -0.45
N VAL A 177 -44.87 18.81 -0.49
CA VAL A 177 -44.52 17.38 -0.53
C VAL A 177 -43.72 17.07 -1.79
N VAL A 178 -44.24 17.46 -2.96
CA VAL A 178 -43.55 17.26 -4.25
C VAL A 178 -42.18 17.94 -4.23
N GLN A 179 -42.11 19.21 -3.83
CA GLN A 179 -40.84 19.95 -3.82
C GLN A 179 -39.78 19.33 -2.92
N LEU A 180 -40.14 18.84 -1.73
CA LEU A 180 -39.16 18.24 -0.82
C LEU A 180 -38.78 16.81 -1.23
N ALA A 181 -39.67 16.05 -1.87
CA ALA A 181 -39.32 14.74 -2.43
C ALA A 181 -38.26 14.87 -3.55
N TYR A 182 -38.44 15.81 -4.46
CA TYR A 182 -37.46 16.07 -5.53
C TYR A 182 -36.16 16.68 -5.01
N ASP A 183 -36.20 17.66 -4.09
CA ASP A 183 -34.96 18.23 -3.50
C ASP A 183 -34.18 17.18 -2.69
N PHE A 184 -34.87 16.30 -1.95
CA PHE A 184 -34.26 15.18 -1.25
C PHE A 184 -33.58 14.20 -2.21
N MET A 185 -34.27 13.78 -3.28
CA MET A 185 -33.73 12.89 -4.29
C MET A 185 -32.50 13.49 -5.00
N LEU A 186 -32.63 14.71 -5.55
CA LEU A 186 -31.58 15.37 -6.32
C LEU A 186 -30.32 15.70 -5.49
N LYS A 187 -30.45 15.84 -4.16
CA LYS A 187 -29.31 16.09 -3.26
C LYS A 187 -28.55 14.85 -2.79
N HIS A 188 -29.05 13.65 -3.07
CA HIS A 188 -28.51 12.39 -2.55
C HIS A 188 -28.42 11.29 -3.63
N GLN A 189 -28.24 11.68 -4.90
CA GLN A 189 -28.09 10.74 -6.02
C GLN A 189 -26.85 9.84 -5.93
N ASP A 190 -25.86 10.24 -5.14
CA ASP A 190 -24.65 9.47 -4.83
C ASP A 190 -24.82 8.51 -3.63
N ILE A 191 -26.05 8.31 -3.19
CA ILE A 191 -26.43 7.43 -2.07
C ILE A 191 -27.47 6.42 -2.58
N GLU A 192 -27.21 5.13 -2.34
CA GLU A 192 -28.23 4.08 -2.43
C GLU A 192 -29.27 4.29 -1.32
N LEU A 193 -30.33 5.04 -1.63
CA LEU A 193 -31.38 5.39 -0.66
C LEU A 193 -32.28 4.18 -0.36
N THR A 194 -32.37 3.80 0.91
CA THR A 194 -33.32 2.79 1.38
C THR A 194 -34.65 3.41 1.83
N LEU A 195 -35.67 2.57 2.03
CA LEU A 195 -36.93 2.97 2.67
C LEU A 195 -36.71 3.54 4.09
N GLU A 196 -35.65 3.14 4.79
CA GLU A 196 -35.31 3.70 6.10
C GLU A 196 -34.78 5.14 5.97
N ASP A 197 -33.99 5.43 4.93
CA ASP A 197 -33.45 6.77 4.66
C ASP A 197 -34.54 7.78 4.27
N ILE A 198 -35.59 7.33 3.56
CA ILE A 198 -36.76 8.15 3.23
C ILE A 198 -37.50 8.64 4.49
N ASN A 199 -37.35 7.97 5.65
CA ASN A 199 -37.91 8.49 6.90
C ASN A 199 -37.31 9.85 7.31
N HIS A 200 -36.10 10.22 6.88
CA HIS A 200 -35.57 11.57 7.11
C HIS A 200 -36.38 12.65 6.40
N LEU A 201 -36.86 12.37 5.18
CA LEU A 201 -37.79 13.22 4.45
C LEU A 201 -39.16 13.27 5.13
N VAL A 202 -39.69 12.12 5.55
CA VAL A 202 -40.99 12.02 6.26
C VAL A 202 -40.98 12.82 7.57
N VAL A 203 -39.98 12.62 8.44
CA VAL A 203 -39.83 13.38 9.69
C VAL A 203 -39.67 14.88 9.42
N THR A 204 -39.01 15.26 8.32
CA THR A 204 -38.88 16.68 7.92
C THR A 204 -40.23 17.27 7.50
N LEU A 205 -41.07 16.51 6.79
CA LEU A 205 -42.43 16.88 6.41
C LEU A 205 -43.35 17.00 7.64
N GLU A 206 -43.28 16.05 8.58
CA GLU A 206 -43.99 16.11 9.87
C GLU A 206 -43.59 17.35 10.68
N ASN A 207 -42.29 17.65 10.78
CA ASN A 207 -41.77 18.84 11.46
C ASN A 207 -42.16 20.18 10.78
N LEU A 208 -42.56 20.13 9.50
CA LEU A 208 -43.14 21.26 8.79
C LEU A 208 -44.66 21.39 9.01
N GLY A 209 -45.34 20.34 9.46
CA GLY A 209 -46.76 20.29 9.77
C GLY A 209 -47.60 19.44 8.81
N VAL A 210 -46.96 18.58 8.00
CA VAL A 210 -47.64 17.67 7.08
C VAL A 210 -47.77 16.30 7.73
N ASN A 211 -49.00 15.82 7.97
CA ASN A 211 -49.20 14.44 8.39
C ASN A 211 -48.89 13.51 7.22
N CYS A 212 -47.92 12.61 7.40
CA CYS A 212 -47.48 11.68 6.34
C CYS A 212 -48.22 10.34 6.38
N ASP A 213 -48.92 10.05 7.48
CA ASP A 213 -49.78 8.86 7.62
C ASP A 213 -51.25 9.16 7.24
N ASP A 214 -51.54 10.34 6.68
CA ASP A 214 -52.84 10.63 6.06
C ASP A 214 -53.00 9.79 4.78
N GLU A 215 -54.13 9.10 4.66
CA GLU A 215 -54.59 8.47 3.43
C GLU A 215 -55.30 9.48 2.52
N ALA A 216 -54.90 9.54 1.25
CA ALA A 216 -55.55 10.36 0.22
C ALA A 216 -55.69 9.56 -1.09
N ARG A 217 -56.78 9.75 -1.84
CA ARG A 217 -56.86 9.24 -3.22
C ARG A 217 -55.88 10.03 -4.08
N LEU A 218 -55.20 9.36 -5.01
CA LEU A 218 -54.30 10.03 -5.95
C LEU A 218 -55.01 11.15 -6.72
N LEU A 219 -56.27 10.95 -7.13
CA LEU A 219 -57.08 11.99 -7.77
C LEU A 219 -57.27 13.23 -6.88
N ASP A 220 -57.54 13.05 -5.58
CA ASP A 220 -57.74 14.16 -4.65
C ASP A 220 -56.44 14.97 -4.49
N PHE A 221 -55.29 14.28 -4.42
CA PHE A 221 -53.96 14.92 -4.39
C PHE A 221 -53.63 15.69 -5.68
N ILE A 222 -54.06 15.18 -6.85
CA ILE A 222 -53.91 15.86 -8.15
C ILE A 222 -54.82 17.09 -8.23
N ILE A 223 -56.06 17.01 -7.74
CA ILE A 223 -56.98 18.16 -7.65
C ILE A 223 -56.40 19.25 -6.75
N ASP A 224 -55.89 18.87 -5.58
CA ASP A 224 -55.18 19.76 -4.66
C ASP A 224 -53.96 20.42 -5.34
N LEU A 225 -53.18 19.68 -6.14
CA LEU A 225 -52.06 20.27 -6.89
C LEU A 225 -52.51 21.30 -7.93
N ILE A 226 -53.59 21.03 -8.67
CA ILE A 226 -54.19 21.98 -9.63
C ILE A 226 -54.60 23.27 -8.92
N ASP A 227 -55.35 23.17 -7.82
CA ASP A 227 -55.78 24.35 -7.03
C ASP A 227 -54.60 25.13 -6.46
N GLN A 228 -53.53 24.45 -6.07
CA GLN A 228 -52.31 25.09 -5.58
C GLN A 228 -51.49 25.73 -6.71
N MET A 229 -51.52 25.16 -7.91
CA MET A 229 -50.85 25.68 -9.11
C MET A 229 -51.53 26.93 -9.66
N ASP A 230 -52.86 27.06 -9.57
CA ASP A 230 -53.59 28.29 -9.92
C ASP A 230 -53.14 29.49 -9.06
N VAL A 231 -52.79 29.25 -7.79
CA VAL A 231 -52.34 30.29 -6.87
C VAL A 231 -50.83 30.56 -6.97
N THR A 232 -50.01 29.52 -7.23
CA THR A 232 -48.54 29.62 -7.18
C THR A 232 -47.85 29.74 -8.55
N GLY A 233 -48.56 29.41 -9.63
CA GLY A 233 -48.07 29.41 -11.00
C GLY A 233 -47.43 28.06 -11.42
N ILE A 234 -47.86 27.54 -12.57
CA ILE A 234 -47.35 26.28 -13.14
C ILE A 234 -45.82 26.26 -13.33
N ASP A 235 -45.18 27.40 -13.60
CA ASP A 235 -43.73 27.46 -13.80
C ASP A 235 -42.92 27.07 -12.56
N LEU A 236 -43.49 27.25 -11.35
CA LEU A 236 -42.89 26.77 -10.11
C LEU A 236 -43.05 25.26 -9.98
N TYR A 237 -44.23 24.72 -10.31
CA TYR A 237 -44.50 23.29 -10.29
C TYR A 237 -43.59 22.53 -11.27
N ARG A 238 -43.51 22.97 -12.53
CA ARG A 238 -42.65 22.39 -13.56
C ARG A 238 -41.17 22.36 -13.15
N ARG A 239 -40.68 23.44 -12.53
CA ARG A 239 -39.31 23.51 -11.99
C ARG A 239 -39.09 22.54 -10.84
N ASN A 240 -40.09 22.33 -9.98
CA ASN A 240 -39.99 21.44 -8.83
C ASN A 240 -39.94 19.95 -9.23
N ILE A 241 -40.53 19.56 -10.36
CA ILE A 241 -40.51 18.18 -10.87
C ILE A 241 -39.43 17.91 -11.92
N GLN A 242 -38.62 18.89 -12.30
CA GLN A 242 -37.61 18.72 -13.35
C GLN A 242 -36.41 17.92 -12.80
N ILE A 243 -36.06 16.82 -13.47
CA ILE A 243 -34.86 16.03 -13.15
C ILE A 243 -33.69 16.57 -13.98
N VAL A 244 -32.89 17.44 -13.36
CA VAL A 244 -31.67 18.02 -13.94
C VAL A 244 -30.51 17.84 -12.97
N THR A 245 -29.36 17.42 -13.48
CA THR A 245 -28.08 17.26 -12.77
C THR A 245 -26.98 18.03 -13.51
N GLU A 246 -25.71 17.86 -13.13
CA GLU A 246 -24.59 18.46 -13.87
C GLU A 246 -24.40 17.81 -15.27
N ASP A 247 -24.86 16.57 -15.45
CA ASP A 247 -24.63 15.75 -16.66
C ASP A 247 -25.91 15.30 -17.39
N ILE A 248 -27.10 15.44 -16.78
CA ILE A 248 -28.36 14.85 -17.25
C ILE A 248 -29.51 15.86 -17.18
N GLU A 249 -30.34 15.91 -18.24
CA GLU A 249 -31.66 16.53 -18.25
C GLU A 249 -32.67 15.54 -18.83
N ILE A 250 -33.67 15.14 -18.04
CA ILE A 250 -34.66 14.12 -18.45
C ILE A 250 -35.98 14.80 -18.84
N GLU A 251 -36.41 14.60 -20.09
CA GLU A 251 -37.69 15.11 -20.59
C GLU A 251 -38.91 14.34 -20.04
N SER A 252 -40.03 15.04 -19.82
CA SER A 252 -41.28 14.44 -19.31
C SER A 252 -41.78 13.26 -20.15
N ALA A 253 -41.57 13.29 -21.47
CA ALA A 253 -41.96 12.21 -22.38
C ALA A 253 -41.16 10.92 -22.16
N PHE A 254 -39.86 11.03 -21.81
CA PHE A 254 -39.03 9.89 -21.45
C PHE A 254 -39.56 9.24 -20.17
N ILE A 255 -39.88 10.05 -19.15
CA ILE A 255 -40.37 9.55 -17.85
C ILE A 255 -41.71 8.85 -18.01
N GLN A 256 -42.65 9.46 -18.74
CA GLN A 256 -43.97 8.88 -19.04
C GLN A 256 -43.86 7.54 -19.79
N SER A 257 -42.83 7.36 -20.62
CA SER A 257 -42.62 6.14 -21.42
C SER A 257 -41.84 5.03 -20.70
N ASN A 258 -41.07 5.35 -19.65
CA ASN A 258 -40.12 4.42 -19.03
C ASN A 258 -40.37 4.14 -17.53
N VAL A 259 -41.23 4.90 -16.85
CA VAL A 259 -41.51 4.70 -15.41
C VAL A 259 -43.01 4.49 -15.15
N SER A 260 -43.36 3.33 -14.60
CA SER A 260 -44.74 2.87 -14.41
C SER A 260 -45.39 3.25 -13.07
N GLY A 261 -44.72 4.03 -12.22
CA GLY A 261 -45.28 4.52 -10.95
C GLY A 261 -46.45 5.47 -11.20
N ILE A 262 -47.66 5.09 -10.80
CA ILE A 262 -48.91 5.79 -11.17
C ILE A 262 -48.94 7.20 -10.56
N GLY A 263 -48.57 7.36 -9.30
CA GLY A 263 -48.50 8.64 -8.62
C GLY A 263 -47.36 9.52 -9.12
N PHE A 264 -46.20 8.94 -9.43
CA PHE A 264 -45.05 9.66 -9.98
C PHE A 264 -45.30 10.14 -11.42
N ASN A 265 -45.76 9.25 -12.30
CA ASN A 265 -46.01 9.53 -13.72
C ASN A 265 -47.16 10.53 -13.90
N ALA A 266 -48.20 10.46 -13.07
CA ALA A 266 -49.29 11.45 -13.05
C ALA A 266 -48.83 12.89 -12.80
N LEU A 267 -47.68 13.14 -12.15
CA LEU A 267 -47.12 14.49 -12.00
C LEU A 267 -46.65 15.09 -13.34
N TYR A 268 -46.03 14.27 -14.18
CA TYR A 268 -45.56 14.70 -15.51
C TYR A 268 -46.72 14.87 -16.47
N TYR A 269 -47.66 13.93 -16.46
CA TYR A 269 -48.90 14.06 -17.24
C TYR A 269 -49.72 15.30 -16.82
N LEU A 270 -49.77 15.63 -15.52
CA LEU A 270 -50.37 16.87 -15.03
C LEU A 270 -49.68 18.10 -15.63
N SER A 271 -48.35 18.15 -15.64
CA SER A 271 -47.59 19.25 -16.27
C SER A 271 -47.97 19.44 -17.74
N ASP A 272 -48.11 18.34 -18.49
CA ASP A 272 -48.31 18.39 -19.94
C ASP A 272 -49.78 18.69 -20.30
N GLN A 273 -50.74 18.10 -19.58
CA GLN A 273 -52.17 18.35 -19.80
C GLN A 273 -52.73 19.60 -19.10
N HIS A 274 -51.99 20.27 -18.20
CA HIS A 274 -52.51 21.39 -17.40
C HIS A 274 -53.26 22.45 -18.22
N SER A 275 -52.71 22.90 -19.35
CA SER A 275 -53.36 23.91 -20.19
C SER A 275 -54.70 23.45 -20.77
N ARG A 276 -54.85 22.15 -21.04
CA ARG A 276 -56.10 21.53 -21.50
C ARG A 276 -57.09 21.33 -20.35
N ILE A 277 -56.60 20.92 -19.18
CA ILE A 277 -57.38 20.78 -17.94
C ILE A 277 -57.98 22.14 -17.57
N MET A 278 -57.17 23.20 -17.50
CA MET A 278 -57.63 24.55 -17.16
C MET A 278 -58.58 25.14 -18.19
N ALA A 279 -58.37 24.88 -19.49
CA ALA A 279 -59.31 25.31 -20.54
C ALA A 279 -60.71 24.66 -20.40
N LEU A 280 -60.80 23.45 -19.85
CA LEU A 280 -62.06 22.72 -19.66
C LEU A 280 -62.72 22.99 -18.29
N ILE A 281 -61.94 23.32 -17.26
CA ILE A 281 -62.43 23.67 -15.92
C ILE A 281 -62.87 25.15 -15.85
N SER A 282 -62.23 26.03 -16.62
CA SER A 282 -62.61 27.46 -16.69
C SER A 282 -63.82 27.76 -17.57
N ASP A 283 -64.44 26.74 -18.16
CA ASP A 283 -65.65 26.86 -18.98
C ASP A 283 -66.90 26.58 -18.12
N ASP A 284 -67.62 27.64 -17.78
CA ASP A 284 -68.83 27.60 -16.94
C ASP A 284 -69.96 26.69 -17.52
N GLU A 285 -69.98 26.43 -18.84
CA GLU A 285 -70.96 25.51 -19.45
C GLU A 285 -70.56 24.04 -19.26
N LEU A 286 -69.26 23.74 -19.19
CA LEU A 286 -68.72 22.38 -19.03
C LEU A 286 -68.50 22.01 -17.56
N CYS A 287 -68.06 22.95 -16.71
CA CYS A 287 -67.58 22.72 -15.35
C CYS A 287 -68.41 23.48 -14.29
N ASN A 288 -69.72 23.20 -14.25
CA ASN A 288 -70.69 23.92 -13.40
C ASN A 288 -70.77 23.47 -11.92
N SER A 289 -69.91 22.53 -11.49
CA SER A 289 -69.93 21.97 -10.12
C SER A 289 -68.65 21.18 -9.83
N ASP A 290 -68.30 21.01 -8.55
CA ASP A 290 -67.12 20.23 -8.13
C ASP A 290 -67.19 18.77 -8.63
N ALA A 291 -68.38 18.18 -8.69
CA ALA A 291 -68.60 16.85 -9.25
C ALA A 291 -68.40 16.80 -10.79
N ALA A 292 -68.66 17.90 -11.51
CA ALA A 292 -68.28 18.03 -12.91
C ALA A 292 -66.76 18.18 -13.05
N ARG A 293 -66.11 18.97 -12.18
CA ARG A 293 -64.66 19.17 -12.12
C ARG A 293 -63.90 17.87 -11.90
N GLU A 294 -64.24 17.12 -10.85
CA GLU A 294 -63.65 15.79 -10.56
C GLU A 294 -63.83 14.85 -11.75
N LYS A 295 -65.01 14.85 -12.40
CA LYS A 295 -65.29 14.01 -13.57
C LYS A 295 -64.51 14.42 -14.82
N ILE A 296 -64.25 15.71 -15.03
CA ILE A 296 -63.41 16.21 -16.13
C ILE A 296 -61.96 15.76 -15.92
N ILE A 297 -61.40 15.99 -14.73
CA ILE A 297 -60.02 15.60 -14.38
C ILE A 297 -59.87 14.08 -14.44
N SER A 298 -60.76 13.34 -13.78
CA SER A 298 -60.77 11.87 -13.80
C SER A 298 -60.89 11.29 -15.20
N ARG A 299 -61.55 11.98 -16.15
CA ARG A 299 -61.62 11.54 -17.55
C ARG A 299 -60.32 11.84 -18.31
N ILE A 300 -59.75 13.03 -18.13
CA ILE A 300 -58.50 13.43 -18.81
C ILE A 300 -57.33 12.52 -18.39
N PHE A 301 -57.25 12.16 -17.12
CA PHE A 301 -56.26 11.19 -16.65
C PHE A 301 -56.70 9.74 -16.91
N GLY A 302 -58.00 9.42 -16.81
CA GLY A 302 -58.51 8.05 -17.00
C GLY A 302 -58.47 7.51 -18.43
N ASP A 303 -58.15 8.36 -19.42
CA ASP A 303 -57.81 7.92 -20.77
C ASP A 303 -56.38 7.29 -20.82
N GLU A 304 -55.52 7.50 -19.80
CA GLU A 304 -54.11 7.03 -19.71
C GLU A 304 -53.77 6.26 -18.41
N PHE A 305 -54.50 6.50 -17.29
CA PHE A 305 -54.23 5.93 -15.97
C PHE A 305 -55.47 5.26 -15.35
N ASP A 306 -55.52 3.92 -15.35
CA ASP A 306 -56.57 3.14 -14.69
C ASP A 306 -56.54 3.25 -13.14
N GLY A 307 -55.44 3.76 -12.56
CA GLY A 307 -55.16 3.70 -11.11
C GLY A 307 -55.48 4.95 -10.28
N LEU A 308 -56.15 5.97 -10.82
CA LEU A 308 -56.38 7.27 -10.13
C LEU A 308 -57.24 7.17 -8.86
N ALA A 309 -58.03 6.10 -8.75
CA ALA A 309 -58.83 5.79 -7.57
C ALA A 309 -58.02 5.15 -6.43
N THR A 310 -56.73 4.85 -6.64
CA THR A 310 -55.84 4.28 -5.63
C THR A 310 -55.67 5.24 -4.46
N THR A 311 -55.89 4.74 -3.25
CA THR A 311 -55.58 5.45 -2.01
C THR A 311 -54.12 5.22 -1.64
N TYR A 312 -53.37 6.29 -1.44
CA TYR A 312 -52.00 6.28 -0.96
C TYR A 312 -51.97 6.80 0.48
N THR A 313 -51.11 6.24 1.33
CA THR A 313 -50.58 7.07 2.42
C THR A 313 -49.62 8.08 1.80
N LEU A 314 -49.56 9.30 2.35
CA LEU A 314 -48.66 10.33 1.82
C LEU A 314 -47.18 9.89 1.90
N ARG A 315 -46.83 9.04 2.88
CA ARG A 315 -45.54 8.33 3.00
C ARG A 315 -45.25 7.45 1.79
N ASP A 316 -46.21 6.62 1.36
CA ASP A 316 -46.04 5.73 0.20
C ASP A 316 -45.92 6.51 -1.10
N LEU A 317 -46.72 7.59 -1.27
CA LEU A 317 -46.64 8.47 -2.44
C LEU A 317 -45.28 9.17 -2.53
N VAL A 318 -44.73 9.62 -1.39
CA VAL A 318 -43.36 10.18 -1.31
C VAL A 318 -42.31 9.15 -1.69
N ALA A 319 -42.44 7.91 -1.19
CA ALA A 319 -41.52 6.82 -1.54
C ALA A 319 -41.59 6.47 -3.04
N GLU A 320 -42.79 6.47 -3.64
CA GLU A 320 -42.96 6.26 -5.08
C GLU A 320 -42.34 7.39 -5.90
N ILE A 321 -42.47 8.66 -5.47
CA ILE A 321 -41.87 9.80 -6.17
C ILE A 321 -40.33 9.73 -6.15
N VAL A 322 -39.74 9.45 -4.99
CA VAL A 322 -38.27 9.34 -4.86
C VAL A 322 -37.76 8.11 -5.64
N GLY A 323 -38.40 6.95 -5.50
CA GLY A 323 -38.02 5.73 -6.20
C GLY A 323 -38.17 5.84 -7.72
N GLY A 324 -39.28 6.40 -8.19
CA GLY A 324 -39.56 6.60 -9.62
C GLY A 324 -38.58 7.56 -10.28
N GLY A 325 -38.16 8.62 -9.59
CA GLY A 325 -37.17 9.56 -10.12
C GLY A 325 -35.74 9.02 -10.11
N LEU A 326 -35.34 8.24 -9.10
CA LEU A 326 -34.07 7.51 -9.13
C LEU A 326 -34.04 6.47 -10.27
N LEU A 327 -35.14 5.74 -10.45
CA LEU A 327 -35.30 4.78 -11.54
C LEU A 327 -35.23 5.47 -12.92
N ALA A 328 -35.86 6.63 -13.08
CA ALA A 328 -35.74 7.44 -14.29
C ALA A 328 -34.29 7.82 -14.61
N ILE A 329 -33.51 8.23 -13.59
CA ILE A 329 -32.09 8.56 -13.73
C ILE A 329 -31.27 7.33 -14.13
N ALA A 330 -31.50 6.18 -13.49
CA ALA A 330 -30.81 4.93 -13.79
C ALA A 330 -31.07 4.46 -15.22
N ILE A 331 -32.35 4.38 -15.64
CA ILE A 331 -32.73 3.98 -17.01
C ILE A 331 -32.16 4.98 -18.04
N TYR A 332 -32.16 6.28 -17.73
CA TYR A 332 -31.59 7.29 -18.63
C TYR A 332 -30.06 7.15 -18.75
N ARG A 333 -29.34 6.81 -17.68
CA ARG A 333 -27.89 6.58 -17.74
C ARG A 333 -27.52 5.33 -18.52
N ASP A 334 -28.25 4.24 -18.29
CA ASP A 334 -28.08 2.96 -18.99
C ASP A 334 -28.29 3.13 -20.51
N ILE A 335 -29.44 3.70 -20.92
CA ILE A 335 -29.77 3.94 -22.33
C ILE A 335 -28.75 4.86 -23.03
N ASN A 336 -28.18 5.85 -22.32
CA ASN A 336 -27.23 6.80 -22.90
C ASN A 336 -25.74 6.44 -22.66
N GLY A 337 -25.44 5.26 -22.09
CA GLY A 337 -24.07 4.79 -21.87
C GLY A 337 -23.25 5.65 -20.91
N LEU A 338 -23.89 6.29 -19.93
CA LEU A 338 -23.24 7.20 -18.98
C LEU A 338 -22.67 6.47 -17.74
N ASP A 339 -23.15 5.27 -17.42
CA ASP A 339 -22.59 4.43 -16.35
C ASP A 339 -21.48 3.52 -16.89
N VAL A 340 -20.24 4.04 -16.94
CA VAL A 340 -19.05 3.23 -17.25
C VAL A 340 -18.51 2.56 -15.98
N GLN A 341 -19.07 1.39 -15.64
CA GLN A 341 -18.33 0.32 -14.97
C GLN A 341 -18.41 -0.95 -15.84
N ALA A 342 -17.34 -1.75 -15.82
CA ALA A 342 -17.05 -2.72 -16.88
C ALA A 342 -17.99 -3.95 -16.91
N ASP A 343 -18.34 -4.36 -18.15
CA ASP A 343 -18.91 -5.63 -18.64
C ASP A 343 -19.73 -6.52 -17.66
N VAL A 344 -21.02 -6.73 -17.98
CA VAL A 344 -21.62 -8.03 -18.43
C VAL A 344 -23.15 -7.88 -18.65
N PHE A 345 -23.68 -8.44 -19.75
CA PHE A 345 -25.07 -8.33 -20.26
C PHE A 345 -25.79 -9.74 -20.28
N PRO A 346 -26.96 -9.98 -20.93
CA PRO A 346 -28.34 -10.07 -20.39
C PRO A 346 -28.96 -11.50 -20.65
N PRO A 347 -30.24 -11.74 -21.06
CA PRO A 347 -31.55 -11.07 -20.94
C PRO A 347 -32.49 -11.99 -20.08
N PRO A 348 -33.61 -12.63 -20.51
CA PRO A 348 -34.70 -12.41 -21.51
C PRO A 348 -36.01 -11.90 -20.85
N GLU A 349 -37.18 -11.71 -21.48
CA GLU A 349 -37.67 -11.15 -22.77
C GLU A 349 -39.13 -10.70 -22.46
N GLU A 350 -39.82 -9.80 -23.18
CA GLU A 350 -40.51 -9.91 -24.49
C GLU A 350 -41.20 -8.54 -24.76
N GLN A 351 -41.71 -8.12 -25.93
CA GLN A 351 -41.45 -8.36 -27.37
C GLN A 351 -42.27 -7.31 -28.16
N GLN A 352 -41.69 -6.51 -29.07
CA GLN A 352 -42.22 -6.25 -30.44
C GLN A 352 -41.32 -5.33 -31.31
N GLU A 353 -41.39 -5.57 -32.61
CA GLU A 353 -40.53 -5.12 -33.74
C GLU A 353 -40.37 -3.59 -33.93
N GLN A 354 -39.33 -3.03 -34.58
CA GLN A 354 -38.30 -3.58 -35.48
C GLN A 354 -37.05 -2.64 -35.60
N ILE A 355 -35.99 -3.12 -36.28
CA ILE A 355 -34.65 -2.50 -36.52
C ILE A 355 -33.63 -2.77 -35.39
N SER A 356 -32.94 -3.91 -35.51
CA SER A 356 -31.77 -4.26 -34.66
C SER A 356 -30.51 -3.56 -35.18
N LEU A 357 -29.92 -2.68 -34.35
CA LEU A 357 -28.57 -2.13 -34.55
C LEU A 357 -27.50 -2.84 -33.70
N VAL A 358 -27.89 -3.84 -32.90
CA VAL A 358 -27.01 -4.65 -32.05
C VAL A 358 -26.71 -5.97 -32.77
N SER A 359 -25.44 -6.38 -32.77
CA SER A 359 -24.99 -7.70 -33.21
C SER A 359 -25.66 -8.79 -32.35
N ARG A 360 -26.04 -9.91 -32.98
CA ARG A 360 -26.52 -11.11 -32.27
C ARG A 360 -25.41 -12.13 -31.96
N LEU A 361 -24.16 -11.81 -32.26
CA LEU A 361 -22.99 -12.65 -32.03
C LEU A 361 -21.97 -11.92 -31.13
N PRO A 362 -21.25 -12.67 -30.28
CA PRO A 362 -20.27 -12.11 -29.35
C PRO A 362 -19.04 -11.54 -30.06
N ASP A 363 -18.40 -10.56 -29.41
CA ASP A 363 -17.12 -10.00 -29.84
C ASP A 363 -15.99 -11.03 -29.79
N ILE A 364 -15.32 -11.24 -30.92
CA ILE A 364 -14.20 -12.19 -31.04
C ILE A 364 -12.94 -11.53 -30.46
N LYS A 365 -12.76 -11.59 -29.12
CA LYS A 365 -11.59 -11.02 -28.42
C LYS A 365 -10.29 -11.81 -28.70
N GLN A 366 -10.37 -13.12 -28.96
CA GLN A 366 -9.23 -14.01 -29.25
C GLN A 366 -9.56 -15.03 -30.35
N HIS A 367 -8.59 -15.38 -31.20
CA HIS A 367 -8.75 -16.31 -32.32
C HIS A 367 -7.44 -17.02 -32.70
N SER A 368 -7.43 -18.35 -32.62
CA SER A 368 -6.22 -19.18 -32.79
C SER A 368 -5.41 -18.95 -34.08
N PHE A 369 -6.04 -18.82 -35.26
CA PHE A 369 -5.33 -18.45 -36.49
C PHE A 369 -4.94 -16.97 -36.56
N LEU A 370 -5.91 -16.04 -36.36
CA LEU A 370 -5.68 -14.61 -36.58
C LEU A 370 -4.63 -14.01 -35.62
N ASP A 371 -4.58 -14.47 -34.37
CA ASP A 371 -3.58 -14.02 -33.38
C ASP A 371 -2.16 -14.55 -33.67
N ALA A 372 -2.04 -15.69 -34.36
CA ALA A 372 -0.76 -16.29 -34.72
C ALA A 372 -0.21 -15.82 -36.09
N ALA A 373 -1.03 -15.12 -36.89
CA ALA A 373 -0.68 -14.68 -38.23
C ALA A 373 0.00 -13.31 -38.22
N GLU A 374 1.34 -13.29 -38.27
CA GLU A 374 2.15 -12.06 -38.32
C GLU A 374 1.72 -11.12 -39.47
N ASP A 375 1.40 -11.69 -40.64
CA ASP A 375 1.04 -10.96 -41.85
C ASP A 375 -0.47 -10.61 -41.94
N ALA A 376 -0.76 -9.33 -42.17
CA ALA A 376 -2.12 -8.83 -42.38
C ALA A 376 -2.75 -9.31 -43.70
N ASP A 377 -1.96 -9.59 -44.75
CA ASP A 377 -2.48 -10.15 -46.00
C ASP A 377 -2.94 -11.61 -45.81
N GLN A 378 -2.27 -12.39 -44.95
CA GLN A 378 -2.72 -13.75 -44.57
C GLN A 378 -4.03 -13.70 -43.78
N ARG A 379 -4.14 -12.83 -42.76
CA ARG A 379 -5.38 -12.62 -41.98
C ARG A 379 -6.56 -12.24 -42.87
N ARG A 380 -6.36 -11.30 -43.79
CA ARG A 380 -7.40 -10.87 -44.74
C ARG A 380 -7.81 -12.02 -45.66
N THR A 381 -6.84 -12.74 -46.23
CA THR A 381 -7.07 -13.84 -47.19
C THR A 381 -7.83 -15.00 -46.53
N TYR A 382 -7.54 -15.32 -45.27
CA TYR A 382 -8.25 -16.32 -44.46
C TYR A 382 -9.77 -16.06 -44.42
N ILE A 383 -10.16 -14.82 -44.09
CA ILE A 383 -11.55 -14.39 -43.98
C ILE A 383 -12.20 -14.31 -45.37
N GLU A 384 -11.50 -13.73 -46.36
CA GLU A 384 -11.98 -13.63 -47.74
C GLU A 384 -12.35 -15.01 -48.34
N LEU A 385 -11.60 -16.06 -48.01
CA LEU A 385 -11.81 -17.41 -48.53
C LEU A 385 -13.01 -18.16 -47.94
N LEU A 386 -13.55 -17.74 -46.79
CA LEU A 386 -14.75 -18.36 -46.19
C LEU A 386 -15.97 -18.34 -47.13
N SER A 387 -15.99 -17.44 -48.12
CA SER A 387 -17.04 -17.39 -49.14
C SER A 387 -17.10 -18.66 -50.01
N LEU A 388 -16.02 -19.43 -50.11
CA LEU A 388 -15.98 -20.72 -50.83
C LEU A 388 -16.98 -21.75 -50.28
N CYS A 389 -17.40 -21.61 -49.03
CA CYS A 389 -18.39 -22.48 -48.39
C CYS A 389 -19.83 -22.20 -48.86
N LEU A 390 -20.07 -21.06 -49.50
CA LEU A 390 -21.40 -20.62 -49.95
C LEU A 390 -21.58 -20.81 -51.47
N PRO A 391 -22.83 -20.96 -51.97
CA PRO A 391 -23.13 -20.92 -53.41
C PRO A 391 -22.80 -19.58 -54.05
N ASP A 392 -23.06 -18.50 -53.32
CA ASP A 392 -22.79 -17.13 -53.71
C ASP A 392 -22.58 -16.33 -52.42
N ALA A 393 -21.55 -15.48 -52.36
CA ALA A 393 -21.26 -14.70 -51.16
C ALA A 393 -22.36 -13.67 -50.84
N SER A 394 -23.09 -13.22 -51.87
CA SER A 394 -24.22 -12.29 -51.70
C SER A 394 -25.43 -12.92 -51.00
N GLU A 395 -25.55 -14.26 -51.03
CA GLU A 395 -26.58 -15.03 -50.30
C GLU A 395 -26.27 -15.21 -48.80
N CYS A 396 -25.14 -14.70 -48.31
CA CYS A 396 -24.86 -14.71 -46.87
C CYS A 396 -25.88 -13.81 -46.14
N GLY A 397 -26.58 -14.37 -45.16
CA GLY A 397 -27.59 -13.70 -44.35
C GLY A 397 -27.00 -12.71 -43.33
N PRO A 398 -27.85 -12.05 -42.52
CA PRO A 398 -27.39 -11.06 -41.55
C PRO A 398 -26.41 -11.64 -40.52
N LEU A 399 -26.73 -12.81 -39.94
CA LEU A 399 -25.89 -13.45 -38.93
C LEU A 399 -24.52 -13.89 -39.48
N GLY A 400 -24.46 -14.45 -40.69
CA GLY A 400 -23.20 -14.77 -41.33
C GLY A 400 -22.35 -13.53 -41.65
N ARG A 401 -22.98 -12.41 -42.04
CA ARG A 401 -22.29 -11.12 -42.25
C ARG A 401 -21.76 -10.56 -40.95
N ASP A 402 -22.54 -10.63 -39.87
CA ASP A 402 -22.09 -10.23 -38.53
C ASP A 402 -20.89 -11.08 -38.11
N PHE A 403 -20.92 -12.40 -38.25
CA PHE A 403 -19.76 -13.26 -37.94
C PHE A 403 -18.49 -12.83 -38.70
N ILE A 404 -18.61 -12.56 -40.00
CA ILE A 404 -17.50 -12.09 -40.84
C ILE A 404 -17.03 -10.68 -40.42
N ASN A 405 -17.93 -9.79 -39.95
CA ASN A 405 -17.55 -8.49 -39.39
C ASN A 405 -16.69 -8.64 -38.13
N HIS A 406 -17.07 -9.50 -37.18
CA HIS A 406 -16.30 -9.71 -35.95
C HIS A 406 -14.92 -10.34 -36.22
N LEU A 407 -14.83 -11.27 -37.18
CA LEU A 407 -13.55 -11.80 -37.65
C LEU A 407 -12.68 -10.71 -38.29
N ALA A 408 -13.27 -9.84 -39.11
CA ALA A 408 -12.55 -8.75 -39.77
C ALA A 408 -12.09 -7.66 -38.78
N ALA A 409 -12.88 -7.37 -37.75
CA ALA A 409 -12.51 -6.49 -36.64
C ALA A 409 -11.35 -7.07 -35.84
N LYS A 410 -11.43 -8.35 -35.43
CA LYS A 410 -10.34 -9.05 -34.73
C LYS A 410 -9.03 -9.10 -35.55
N ALA A 411 -9.13 -9.22 -36.87
CA ALA A 411 -7.97 -9.22 -37.76
C ALA A 411 -7.33 -7.84 -37.99
N ASP A 412 -8.00 -6.75 -37.60
CA ASP A 412 -7.74 -5.36 -38.02
C ASP A 412 -7.74 -5.19 -39.56
N THR A 413 -8.71 -5.84 -40.23
CA THR A 413 -8.82 -5.82 -41.71
C THR A 413 -10.26 -5.58 -42.18
N PRO A 414 -10.88 -4.41 -41.91
CA PRO A 414 -12.27 -4.12 -42.29
C PRO A 414 -12.56 -4.25 -43.80
N THR A 415 -11.54 -4.13 -44.66
CA THR A 415 -11.68 -4.39 -46.10
C THR A 415 -12.04 -5.84 -46.44
N ALA A 416 -11.75 -6.81 -45.57
CA ALA A 416 -12.03 -8.24 -45.78
C ALA A 416 -13.52 -8.50 -46.05
N VAL A 417 -14.41 -7.82 -45.31
CA VAL A 417 -15.87 -7.96 -45.44
C VAL A 417 -16.34 -7.61 -46.85
N SER A 418 -15.90 -6.47 -47.38
CA SER A 418 -16.26 -6.02 -48.74
C SER A 418 -15.78 -7.01 -49.81
N ARG A 419 -14.60 -7.62 -49.59
CA ARG A 419 -14.01 -8.58 -50.52
C ARG A 419 -14.68 -9.94 -50.46
N PHE A 420 -14.98 -10.45 -49.25
CA PHE A 420 -15.79 -11.64 -49.03
C PHE A 420 -17.11 -11.55 -49.82
N LEU A 421 -17.86 -10.44 -49.67
CA LEU A 421 -19.14 -10.22 -50.37
C LEU A 421 -19.00 -10.06 -51.89
N SER A 422 -17.84 -9.64 -52.39
CA SER A 422 -17.59 -9.38 -53.82
C SER A 422 -16.96 -10.55 -54.59
N ARG A 423 -16.50 -11.61 -53.90
CA ARG A 423 -15.80 -12.75 -54.54
C ARG A 423 -16.77 -13.61 -55.34
N ASP A 424 -16.52 -13.74 -56.64
CA ASP A 424 -17.20 -14.72 -57.50
C ASP A 424 -16.67 -16.13 -57.18
N THR A 425 -17.57 -17.01 -56.77
CA THR A 425 -17.32 -18.40 -56.38
C THR A 425 -17.53 -19.39 -57.55
N ARG A 426 -17.65 -18.90 -58.80
CA ARG A 426 -18.02 -19.71 -59.97
C ARG A 426 -16.85 -19.94 -60.94
N GLY A 427 -16.86 -21.08 -61.62
CA GLY A 427 -15.99 -21.35 -62.77
C GLY A 427 -14.49 -21.40 -62.44
N HIS A 428 -13.67 -20.75 -63.28
CA HIS A 428 -12.19 -20.77 -63.16
C HIS A 428 -11.68 -20.07 -61.90
N MET A 429 -12.32 -18.96 -61.48
CA MET A 429 -11.94 -18.21 -60.26
C MET A 429 -11.98 -19.10 -59.01
N GLN A 430 -12.96 -20.01 -58.92
CA GLN A 430 -13.08 -20.94 -57.80
C GLN A 430 -11.89 -21.92 -57.70
N ALA A 431 -11.28 -22.30 -58.82
CA ALA A 431 -10.13 -23.20 -58.81
C ALA A 431 -8.85 -22.51 -58.30
N GLU A 432 -8.65 -21.24 -58.66
CA GLU A 432 -7.54 -20.43 -58.16
C GLU A 432 -7.69 -20.16 -56.66
N GLN A 433 -8.90 -19.78 -56.21
CA GLN A 433 -9.22 -19.58 -54.78
C GLN A 433 -9.02 -20.87 -53.94
N LEU A 434 -9.32 -22.05 -54.49
CA LEU A 434 -9.08 -23.32 -53.80
C LEU A 434 -7.58 -23.65 -53.65
N GLU A 435 -6.74 -23.22 -54.59
CA GLU A 435 -5.28 -23.36 -54.46
C GLU A 435 -4.71 -22.28 -53.52
N GLU A 436 -5.24 -21.04 -53.52
CA GLU A 436 -4.92 -20.03 -52.48
C GLU A 436 -5.19 -20.58 -51.07
N LEU A 437 -6.36 -21.18 -50.85
CA LEU A 437 -6.73 -21.80 -49.58
C LEU A 437 -5.75 -22.92 -49.18
N ARG A 438 -5.35 -23.75 -50.14
CA ARG A 438 -4.38 -24.83 -49.93
C ARG A 438 -2.96 -24.33 -49.63
N VAL A 439 -2.57 -23.17 -50.17
CA VAL A 439 -1.27 -22.52 -49.88
C VAL A 439 -1.28 -21.84 -48.51
N LEU A 440 -2.40 -21.24 -48.10
CA LEU A 440 -2.56 -20.57 -46.80
C LEU A 440 -2.59 -21.57 -45.62
N LEU A 441 -3.29 -22.69 -45.81
CA LEU A 441 -3.52 -23.70 -44.77
C LEU A 441 -2.48 -24.83 -44.88
N THR A 442 -1.25 -24.54 -44.45
CA THR A 442 -0.05 -25.38 -44.61
C THR A 442 -0.04 -26.69 -43.81
N ASP A 443 -0.92 -26.83 -42.82
CA ASP A 443 -0.95 -27.94 -41.86
C ASP A 443 -2.38 -28.26 -41.38
N ASP A 444 -2.58 -29.45 -40.82
CA ASP A 444 -3.90 -29.89 -40.33
C ASP A 444 -4.47 -28.96 -39.25
N ASN A 445 -3.65 -28.28 -38.41
CA ASN A 445 -4.15 -27.36 -37.38
C ASN A 445 -4.84 -26.14 -38.02
N ARG A 446 -4.19 -25.52 -39.01
CA ARG A 446 -4.77 -24.43 -39.80
C ARG A 446 -6.00 -24.90 -40.59
N VAL A 447 -5.94 -26.09 -41.21
CA VAL A 447 -7.06 -26.68 -41.95
C VAL A 447 -8.28 -26.91 -41.05
N TYR A 448 -8.10 -27.53 -39.89
CA TYR A 448 -9.20 -27.79 -38.96
C TYR A 448 -9.74 -26.51 -38.31
N CYS A 449 -8.91 -25.52 -38.01
CA CYS A 449 -9.36 -24.20 -37.56
C CYS A 449 -10.30 -23.56 -38.60
N TRP A 450 -9.84 -23.44 -39.84
CA TRP A 450 -10.64 -22.83 -40.91
C TRP A 450 -11.92 -23.61 -41.21
N LEU A 451 -11.88 -24.95 -41.15
CA LEU A 451 -13.07 -25.79 -41.31
C LEU A 451 -14.08 -25.61 -40.17
N LEU A 452 -13.64 -25.39 -38.94
CA LEU A 452 -14.52 -25.11 -37.81
C LEU A 452 -15.23 -23.76 -37.98
N ASP A 453 -14.51 -22.70 -38.34
CA ASP A 453 -15.07 -21.37 -38.59
C ASP A 453 -16.04 -21.40 -39.80
N ALA A 454 -15.67 -22.12 -40.86
CA ALA A 454 -16.52 -22.37 -42.03
C ALA A 454 -17.81 -23.15 -41.69
N PHE A 455 -17.71 -24.16 -40.82
CA PHE A 455 -18.87 -24.95 -40.43
C PHE A 455 -19.76 -24.20 -39.44
N PHE A 456 -19.19 -23.36 -38.58
CA PHE A 456 -19.94 -22.43 -37.74
C PHE A 456 -20.75 -21.45 -38.60
N LEU A 457 -20.12 -20.80 -39.59
CA LEU A 457 -20.80 -19.96 -40.59
C LEU A 457 -21.95 -20.69 -41.30
N LEU A 458 -21.74 -21.94 -41.73
CA LEU A 458 -22.82 -22.74 -42.35
C LEU A 458 -23.94 -23.06 -41.36
N SER A 459 -23.62 -23.29 -40.09
CA SER A 459 -24.58 -23.67 -39.05
C SER A 459 -25.48 -22.51 -38.65
N ILE A 460 -24.92 -21.30 -38.45
CA ILE A 460 -25.71 -20.08 -38.17
C ILE A 460 -26.57 -19.64 -39.37
N GLU A 461 -26.15 -19.99 -40.59
CA GLU A 461 -26.93 -19.77 -41.82
C GLU A 461 -27.96 -20.90 -42.09
N GLY A 462 -28.10 -21.88 -41.19
CA GLY A 462 -29.04 -23.01 -41.33
C GLY A 462 -28.72 -23.96 -42.50
N ARG A 463 -27.50 -23.92 -43.04
CA ARG A 463 -27.05 -24.72 -44.19
C ARG A 463 -26.38 -26.02 -43.71
N LYS A 464 -26.59 -27.11 -44.44
CA LYS A 464 -25.95 -28.39 -44.12
C LYS A 464 -24.45 -28.35 -44.40
N ILE A 465 -23.65 -28.76 -43.40
CA ILE A 465 -22.20 -28.94 -43.50
C ILE A 465 -21.83 -29.92 -44.64
N GLU A 466 -22.64 -30.96 -44.87
CA GLU A 466 -22.48 -31.89 -46.00
C GLU A 466 -22.95 -31.29 -47.34
N SER A 467 -22.35 -30.16 -47.75
CA SER A 467 -22.68 -29.47 -49.01
C SER A 467 -21.76 -29.90 -50.17
N PRO A 468 -22.21 -29.76 -51.44
CA PRO A 468 -21.35 -29.97 -52.61
C PRO A 468 -20.17 -28.98 -52.75
N GLN A 469 -20.16 -27.85 -52.02
CA GLN A 469 -18.97 -27.00 -51.88
C GLN A 469 -17.99 -27.59 -50.86
N VAL A 470 -18.46 -27.92 -49.66
CA VAL A 470 -17.64 -28.50 -48.59
C VAL A 470 -16.97 -29.80 -49.05
N MET A 471 -17.69 -30.66 -49.77
CA MET A 471 -17.10 -31.89 -50.34
C MET A 471 -16.00 -31.64 -51.39
N ARG A 472 -16.01 -30.49 -52.08
CA ARG A 472 -14.90 -30.07 -52.96
C ARG A 472 -13.72 -29.55 -52.14
N ILE A 473 -13.97 -28.69 -51.15
CA ILE A 473 -12.94 -28.15 -50.25
C ILE A 473 -12.21 -29.29 -49.54
N LEU A 474 -12.94 -30.25 -48.95
CA LEU A 474 -12.37 -31.46 -48.34
C LEU A 474 -11.60 -32.33 -49.35
N GLY A 475 -12.03 -32.36 -50.61
CA GLY A 475 -11.32 -33.06 -51.70
C GLY A 475 -9.98 -32.41 -52.09
N VAL A 476 -9.82 -31.10 -51.88
CA VAL A 476 -8.57 -30.34 -52.10
C VAL A 476 -7.67 -30.39 -50.87
N LEU A 477 -8.20 -30.01 -49.70
CA LEU A 477 -7.43 -29.90 -48.45
C LEU A 477 -7.05 -31.28 -47.86
N LYS A 478 -7.90 -32.29 -48.02
CA LYS A 478 -7.71 -33.67 -47.54
C LYS A 478 -7.26 -33.79 -46.06
N PRO A 479 -7.95 -33.12 -45.10
CA PRO A 479 -7.60 -33.18 -43.68
C PRO A 479 -7.49 -34.61 -43.14
N ALA A 480 -6.44 -34.88 -42.36
CA ALA A 480 -6.20 -36.21 -41.80
C ALA A 480 -7.32 -36.63 -40.84
N GLN A 481 -7.78 -37.88 -40.92
CA GLN A 481 -8.83 -38.47 -40.04
C GLN A 481 -10.22 -37.81 -40.06
N PHE A 482 -10.52 -36.90 -41.01
CA PHE A 482 -11.78 -36.11 -40.98
C PHE A 482 -13.07 -36.89 -40.71
N LYS A 483 -13.25 -38.08 -41.33
CA LYS A 483 -14.42 -38.93 -41.09
C LYS A 483 -14.58 -39.38 -39.64
N GLU A 484 -13.47 -39.60 -38.93
CA GLU A 484 -13.47 -40.02 -37.53
C GLU A 484 -13.77 -38.84 -36.60
N GLN A 485 -13.36 -37.63 -36.99
CA GLN A 485 -13.50 -36.39 -36.22
C GLN A 485 -14.81 -35.65 -36.47
N LEU A 486 -15.52 -35.93 -37.58
CA LEU A 486 -16.77 -35.26 -37.97
C LEU A 486 -17.81 -35.23 -36.83
N ALA A 487 -17.96 -36.32 -36.08
CA ALA A 487 -18.88 -36.38 -34.93
C ALA A 487 -18.46 -35.43 -33.80
N ALA A 488 -17.16 -35.29 -33.52
CA ALA A 488 -16.67 -34.35 -32.51
C ALA A 488 -16.85 -32.90 -32.96
N ILE A 489 -16.64 -32.61 -34.25
CA ILE A 489 -16.89 -31.30 -34.84
C ILE A 489 -18.38 -30.93 -34.72
N GLN A 490 -19.28 -31.85 -35.04
CA GLN A 490 -20.72 -31.66 -34.87
C GLN A 490 -21.11 -31.42 -33.40
N SER A 491 -20.49 -32.13 -32.44
CA SER A 491 -20.74 -31.88 -31.01
C SER A 491 -20.28 -30.49 -30.56
N VAL A 492 -19.08 -30.02 -30.95
CA VAL A 492 -18.61 -28.68 -30.56
C VAL A 492 -19.46 -27.57 -31.20
N LEU A 493 -20.00 -27.79 -32.39
CA LEU A 493 -20.85 -26.82 -33.09
C LEU A 493 -22.28 -26.70 -32.52
N ALA A 494 -22.87 -27.78 -31.99
CA ALA A 494 -24.32 -27.84 -31.75
C ALA A 494 -24.80 -28.73 -30.58
N ASP A 495 -23.92 -29.39 -29.82
CA ASP A 495 -24.32 -30.11 -28.60
C ASP A 495 -24.33 -29.14 -27.40
N GLU A 496 -25.27 -29.33 -26.48
CA GLU A 496 -25.46 -28.52 -25.27
C GLU A 496 -25.03 -29.27 -23.99
N ASP A 497 -24.66 -30.55 -24.11
CA ASP A 497 -24.11 -31.34 -23.01
C ASP A 497 -22.62 -30.99 -22.80
N HIS A 498 -22.33 -30.23 -21.73
CA HIS A 498 -20.98 -29.74 -21.40
C HIS A 498 -19.89 -30.82 -21.44
N GLU A 499 -20.13 -32.04 -20.92
CA GLU A 499 -19.11 -33.10 -20.91
C GLU A 499 -18.91 -33.69 -22.32
N ARG A 500 -19.94 -33.76 -23.17
CA ARG A 500 -19.76 -34.15 -24.58
C ARG A 500 -19.00 -33.10 -25.37
N VAL A 501 -19.31 -31.82 -25.16
CA VAL A 501 -18.59 -30.71 -25.77
C VAL A 501 -17.12 -30.72 -25.33
N LEU A 502 -16.83 -30.94 -24.04
CA LEU A 502 -15.46 -31.09 -23.52
C LEU A 502 -14.75 -32.33 -24.06
N GLN A 503 -15.41 -33.49 -24.16
CA GLN A 503 -14.81 -34.70 -24.75
C GLN A 503 -14.51 -34.52 -26.24
N ALA A 504 -15.38 -33.85 -26.97
CA ALA A 504 -15.16 -33.49 -28.37
C ALA A 504 -14.02 -32.46 -28.51
N GLY A 505 -13.98 -31.43 -27.65
CA GLY A 505 -12.91 -30.44 -27.57
C GLY A 505 -11.55 -31.07 -27.25
N ALA A 506 -11.46 -31.93 -26.24
CA ALA A 506 -10.24 -32.66 -25.87
C ALA A 506 -9.78 -33.69 -26.92
N ARG A 507 -10.67 -34.09 -27.84
CA ARG A 507 -10.34 -34.89 -29.01
C ARG A 507 -9.80 -34.02 -30.16
N LEU A 508 -10.39 -32.84 -30.38
CA LEU A 508 -9.99 -31.88 -31.40
C LEU A 508 -8.73 -31.08 -31.03
N SER A 509 -8.45 -30.85 -29.74
CA SER A 509 -7.26 -30.13 -29.23
C SER A 509 -5.94 -30.74 -29.69
N ARG A 510 -5.93 -32.05 -29.99
CA ARG A 510 -4.79 -32.78 -30.54
C ARG A 510 -4.50 -32.49 -32.02
N LEU A 511 -5.45 -31.86 -32.70
CA LEU A 511 -5.40 -31.52 -34.13
C LEU A 511 -5.37 -30.01 -34.34
N THR A 512 -6.17 -29.25 -33.59
CA THR A 512 -6.26 -27.79 -33.72
C THR A 512 -6.59 -27.11 -32.39
N ALA A 513 -6.25 -25.83 -32.25
CA ALA A 513 -6.80 -24.96 -31.21
C ALA A 513 -8.16 -24.33 -31.62
N GLY A 514 -8.57 -24.39 -32.89
CA GLY A 514 -9.78 -23.71 -33.39
C GLY A 514 -11.12 -24.15 -32.77
N TRP A 515 -11.17 -25.28 -32.07
CA TRP A 515 -12.41 -25.72 -31.38
C TRP A 515 -12.79 -24.79 -30.22
N SER A 516 -11.82 -24.14 -29.56
CA SER A 516 -12.11 -23.15 -28.51
C SER A 516 -12.62 -21.83 -29.07
N ASN A 517 -12.25 -21.47 -30.31
CA ASN A 517 -12.87 -20.34 -31.01
C ASN A 517 -14.39 -20.55 -31.12
N VAL A 518 -14.83 -21.75 -31.52
CA VAL A 518 -16.25 -22.09 -31.67
C VAL A 518 -17.02 -21.99 -30.34
N LEU A 519 -16.41 -22.39 -29.21
CA LEU A 519 -17.04 -22.19 -27.90
C LEU A 519 -17.25 -20.71 -27.57
N ARG A 520 -16.27 -19.86 -27.92
CA ARG A 520 -16.38 -18.40 -27.75
C ARG A 520 -17.44 -17.79 -28.66
N TYR A 521 -17.55 -18.25 -29.92
CA TYR A 521 -18.59 -17.81 -30.85
C TYR A 521 -20.02 -18.19 -30.38
N ARG A 522 -20.14 -19.24 -29.54
CA ARG A 522 -21.38 -19.72 -28.95
C ARG A 522 -21.69 -19.14 -27.56
N GLU A 523 -20.78 -18.34 -26.98
CA GLU A 523 -20.79 -17.99 -25.53
C GLU A 523 -20.94 -19.22 -24.61
N PHE A 524 -20.36 -20.35 -24.99
CA PHE A 524 -20.57 -21.63 -24.30
C PHE A 524 -19.81 -21.67 -22.97
N SER A 525 -20.50 -21.26 -21.90
CA SER A 525 -19.97 -21.22 -20.53
C SER A 525 -19.61 -22.62 -20.03
N LEU A 526 -18.41 -22.74 -19.44
CA LEU A 526 -17.96 -23.98 -18.79
C LEU A 526 -17.77 -23.81 -17.28
N VAL A 527 -18.19 -22.67 -16.72
CA VAL A 527 -18.02 -22.30 -15.30
C VAL A 527 -18.49 -23.42 -14.37
N ASP A 528 -19.76 -23.81 -14.47
CA ASP A 528 -20.37 -24.83 -13.61
C ASP A 528 -19.68 -26.20 -13.71
N THR A 529 -19.03 -26.50 -14.83
CA THR A 529 -18.36 -27.79 -15.04
C THR A 529 -17.08 -27.91 -14.22
N PHE A 530 -16.41 -26.79 -13.91
CA PHE A 530 -15.17 -26.76 -13.14
C PHE A 530 -15.35 -26.33 -11.68
N THR A 531 -16.48 -25.68 -11.33
CA THR A 531 -16.75 -25.12 -9.99
C THR A 531 -16.47 -26.09 -8.83
N ASP A 532 -16.86 -27.37 -8.93
CA ASP A 532 -16.64 -28.33 -7.84
C ASP A 532 -15.16 -28.70 -7.67
N ALA A 533 -14.44 -28.96 -8.76
CA ALA A 533 -13.01 -29.25 -8.73
C ALA A 533 -12.20 -28.04 -8.21
N ARG A 534 -12.58 -26.83 -8.64
CA ARG A 534 -12.03 -25.56 -8.13
C ARG A 534 -12.25 -25.39 -6.63
N ARG A 535 -13.45 -25.70 -6.13
CA ARG A 535 -13.78 -25.66 -4.69
C ARG A 535 -12.94 -26.66 -3.88
N GLU A 536 -12.71 -27.87 -4.41
CA GLU A 536 -11.84 -28.87 -3.76
C GLU A 536 -10.37 -28.43 -3.70
N LEU A 537 -9.84 -27.83 -4.77
CA LEU A 537 -8.48 -27.28 -4.80
C LEU A 537 -8.32 -26.12 -3.80
N HIS A 538 -9.26 -25.18 -3.77
CA HIS A 538 -9.23 -24.07 -2.81
C HIS A 538 -9.32 -24.58 -1.36
N ALA A 539 -10.11 -25.63 -1.10
CA ALA A 539 -10.17 -26.25 0.22
C ALA A 539 -8.85 -26.95 0.60
N ALA A 540 -8.19 -27.61 -0.36
CA ALA A 540 -6.88 -28.24 -0.18
C ALA A 540 -5.77 -27.22 0.11
N SER A 541 -5.73 -26.12 -0.65
CA SER A 541 -4.75 -25.03 -0.47
C SER A 541 -4.93 -24.34 0.90
N LEU A 542 -6.18 -23.98 1.24
CA LEU A 542 -6.51 -23.37 2.53
C LEU A 542 -6.17 -24.31 3.71
N ALA A 543 -6.37 -25.62 3.57
CA ALA A 543 -5.97 -26.59 4.59
C ALA A 543 -4.44 -26.60 4.79
N ALA A 544 -3.66 -26.55 3.71
CA ALA A 544 -2.20 -26.52 3.75
C ALA A 544 -1.66 -25.24 4.42
N ILE A 545 -2.20 -24.07 4.05
CA ILE A 545 -1.87 -22.77 4.65
C ILE A 545 -2.15 -22.77 6.17
N ASN A 546 -3.32 -23.26 6.58
CA ASN A 546 -3.67 -23.37 8.01
C ASN A 546 -2.72 -24.31 8.77
N LEU A 547 -2.30 -25.42 8.15
CA LEU A 547 -1.35 -26.35 8.77
C LEU A 547 0.06 -25.77 8.83
N SER A 548 0.47 -24.96 7.86
CA SER A 548 1.74 -24.21 7.85
C SER A 548 1.78 -23.22 9.02
N GLY A 549 0.71 -22.43 9.21
CA GLY A 549 0.58 -21.55 10.38
C GLY A 549 0.58 -22.28 11.73
N ASP A 550 0.07 -23.52 11.81
CA ASP A 550 0.19 -24.36 13.02
C ASP A 550 1.61 -24.93 13.22
N LEU A 551 2.38 -25.09 12.15
CA LEU A 551 3.77 -25.55 12.17
C LEU A 551 4.72 -24.44 12.63
N SER A 552 4.55 -23.21 12.15
CA SER A 552 5.32 -22.05 12.63
C SER A 552 5.08 -21.80 14.13
N LYS A 553 3.85 -22.02 14.64
CA LYS A 553 3.55 -22.02 16.08
C LYS A 553 4.25 -23.14 16.87
N ALA A 554 4.58 -24.26 16.24
CA ALA A 554 5.40 -25.30 16.85
C ALA A 554 6.89 -24.90 16.85
N GLY A 555 7.35 -24.23 15.78
CA GLY A 555 8.68 -23.61 15.68
C GLY A 555 8.95 -22.57 16.76
N MET A 556 8.03 -21.61 16.96
CA MET A 556 8.14 -20.60 18.02
C MET A 556 8.38 -21.22 19.42
N LYS A 557 7.76 -22.37 19.72
CA LYS A 557 7.95 -23.08 21.00
C LYS A 557 9.29 -23.80 21.11
N ALA A 558 9.96 -24.10 20.00
CA ALA A 558 11.29 -24.69 20.00
C ALA A 558 12.39 -23.66 20.33
N ILE A 559 12.14 -22.35 20.08
CA ILE A 559 13.08 -21.26 20.38
C ILE A 559 13.40 -21.21 21.88
N ASP A 560 12.43 -21.47 22.76
CA ASP A 560 12.61 -21.57 24.22
C ASP A 560 13.62 -22.64 24.64
N TYR A 561 13.93 -23.60 23.75
CA TYR A 561 14.86 -24.72 23.97
C TYR A 561 16.06 -24.69 23.01
N SER A 562 16.32 -23.55 22.37
CA SER A 562 17.41 -23.35 21.40
C SER A 562 18.80 -23.52 22.02
N TYR A 563 19.13 -22.79 23.10
CA TYR A 563 20.48 -22.79 23.71
C TYR A 563 20.46 -23.06 25.22
N PHE A 564 21.21 -24.07 25.67
CA PHE A 564 21.37 -24.37 27.09
C PHE A 564 22.60 -23.66 27.69
N LEU A 565 22.37 -22.54 28.38
CA LEU A 565 23.42 -21.86 29.16
C LEU A 565 23.62 -22.56 30.51
N GLY A 566 24.63 -23.43 30.58
CA GLY A 566 25.11 -23.99 31.86
C GLY A 566 25.67 -22.91 32.79
N ALA A 567 25.67 -23.17 34.10
CA ALA A 567 26.19 -22.22 35.09
C ALA A 567 27.64 -21.76 34.80
N SER A 568 27.87 -20.46 34.97
CA SER A 568 29.15 -19.78 34.80
C SER A 568 30.31 -20.49 35.52
N PRO A 569 31.54 -20.51 34.95
CA PRO A 569 32.74 -21.08 35.59
C PRO A 569 33.11 -20.45 36.94
N PHE A 570 32.50 -19.33 37.31
CA PHE A 570 32.81 -18.57 38.52
C PHE A 570 31.99 -18.97 39.76
N ASP A 571 31.14 -20.00 39.69
CA ASP A 571 30.24 -20.40 40.80
C ASP A 571 30.37 -21.90 41.17
N GLU A 572 31.50 -22.26 41.81
CA GLU A 572 31.85 -23.62 42.26
C GLU A 572 31.07 -24.09 43.52
N GLY A 573 29.78 -23.74 43.64
CA GLY A 573 28.92 -24.25 44.71
C GLY A 573 28.51 -25.70 44.52
N ILE A 574 28.37 -26.48 45.60
CA ILE A 574 27.82 -27.85 45.56
C ILE A 574 26.41 -27.88 44.91
N PHE A 575 25.66 -26.78 45.05
CA PHE A 575 24.35 -26.61 44.41
C PHE A 575 24.41 -26.36 42.89
N SER A 576 25.50 -25.81 42.31
CA SER A 576 25.54 -25.50 40.87
C SER A 576 25.54 -26.76 40.00
N LYS A 577 26.11 -27.87 40.49
CA LYS A 577 26.00 -29.19 39.86
C LYS A 577 24.57 -29.75 39.91
N PHE A 578 23.83 -29.46 40.98
CA PHE A 578 22.44 -29.92 41.13
C PHE A 578 21.48 -29.10 40.26
N THR A 579 21.67 -27.77 40.17
CA THR A 579 20.90 -26.90 39.28
C THR A 579 21.21 -27.16 37.80
N ASN A 580 22.48 -27.40 37.44
CA ASN A 580 22.83 -27.75 36.05
C ASN A 580 22.21 -29.10 35.63
N ALA A 581 22.21 -30.13 36.49
CA ALA A 581 21.61 -31.42 36.17
C ALA A 581 20.08 -31.37 36.06
N VAL A 582 19.41 -30.60 36.91
CA VAL A 582 17.95 -30.38 36.81
C VAL A 582 17.63 -29.51 35.58
N GLY A 583 18.43 -28.49 35.30
CA GLY A 583 18.31 -27.63 34.12
C GLY A 583 18.47 -28.41 32.81
N SER A 584 19.53 -29.22 32.67
CA SER A 584 19.77 -30.03 31.47
C SER A 584 18.71 -31.11 31.27
N THR A 585 18.17 -31.67 32.36
CA THR A 585 17.04 -32.61 32.29
C THR A 585 15.75 -31.89 31.85
N ALA A 586 15.46 -30.69 32.36
CA ALA A 586 14.32 -29.91 31.93
C ALA A 586 14.43 -29.48 30.45
N PHE A 587 15.62 -29.06 30.02
CA PHE A 587 15.89 -28.66 28.64
C PHE A 587 15.73 -29.83 27.67
N SER A 588 16.30 -31.00 28.00
CA SER A 588 16.19 -32.20 27.16
C SER A 588 14.77 -32.78 27.10
N VAL A 589 13.99 -32.69 28.18
CA VAL A 589 12.55 -32.99 28.18
C VAL A 589 11.77 -32.00 27.31
N GLY A 590 12.10 -30.71 27.38
CA GLY A 590 11.51 -29.67 26.52
C GLY A 590 11.79 -29.87 25.04
N ARG A 591 13.07 -30.08 24.68
CA ARG A 591 13.52 -30.45 23.32
C ARG A 591 12.79 -31.69 22.81
N LYS A 592 12.73 -32.76 23.60
CA LYS A 592 12.00 -33.98 23.24
C LYS A 592 10.49 -33.74 23.05
N SER A 593 9.88 -32.85 23.84
CA SER A 593 8.48 -32.44 23.66
C SER A 593 8.28 -31.68 22.34
N CYS A 594 9.20 -30.80 21.97
CA CYS A 594 9.19 -30.10 20.69
C CYS A 594 9.40 -31.06 19.51
N ALA A 595 10.38 -31.97 19.58
CA ALA A 595 10.61 -32.99 18.55
C ALA A 595 9.39 -33.92 18.37
N ASN A 596 8.73 -34.32 19.47
CA ASN A 596 7.47 -35.05 19.40
C ASN A 596 6.36 -34.23 18.72
N THR A 597 6.28 -32.92 18.99
CA THR A 597 5.31 -32.00 18.37
C THR A 597 5.59 -31.89 16.87
N LEU A 598 6.85 -31.75 16.46
CA LEU A 598 7.25 -31.72 15.06
C LEU A 598 6.90 -33.02 14.32
N ASN A 599 7.07 -34.18 14.96
CA ASN A 599 6.65 -35.47 14.42
C ASN A 599 5.13 -35.62 14.33
N GLN A 600 4.36 -35.08 15.27
CA GLN A 600 2.90 -34.99 15.14
C GLN A 600 2.49 -34.08 13.97
N MET A 601 3.20 -32.97 13.76
CA MET A 601 2.97 -32.10 12.60
C MET A 601 3.33 -32.80 11.29
N ARG A 602 4.44 -33.55 11.21
CA ARG A 602 4.74 -34.42 10.05
C ARG A 602 3.58 -35.38 9.76
N GLY A 603 3.05 -36.04 10.79
CA GLY A 603 1.87 -36.90 10.67
C GLY A 603 0.68 -36.18 10.03
N LYS A 604 0.31 -34.99 10.55
CA LYS A 604 -0.74 -34.15 9.96
C LYS A 604 -0.45 -33.73 8.51
N VAL A 605 0.80 -33.43 8.15
CA VAL A 605 1.18 -33.09 6.77
C VAL A 605 0.94 -34.28 5.85
N VAL A 606 1.36 -35.49 6.26
CA VAL A 606 1.12 -36.72 5.50
C VAL A 606 -0.38 -37.04 5.39
N ASP A 607 -1.15 -36.89 6.46
CA ASP A 607 -2.60 -37.10 6.46
C ASP A 607 -3.33 -36.07 5.57
N LEU A 608 -2.91 -34.81 5.58
CA LEU A 608 -3.44 -33.75 4.72
C LEU A 608 -3.18 -34.06 3.25
N LEU A 609 -1.94 -34.41 2.89
CA LEU A 609 -1.59 -34.80 1.53
C LEU A 609 -2.38 -36.05 1.10
N ALA A 610 -2.51 -37.06 1.96
CA ALA A 610 -3.30 -38.26 1.66
C ALA A 610 -4.79 -37.96 1.46
N THR A 611 -5.34 -36.96 2.17
CA THR A 611 -6.74 -36.55 2.06
C THR A 611 -7.00 -35.69 0.82
N HIS A 612 -6.09 -34.76 0.50
CA HIS A 612 -6.34 -33.69 -0.47
C HIS A 612 -5.59 -33.84 -1.81
N ALA A 613 -4.56 -34.69 -1.93
CA ALA A 613 -3.89 -34.92 -3.22
C ALA A 613 -4.81 -35.50 -4.30
N GLY A 614 -5.95 -36.08 -3.91
CA GLY A 614 -7.02 -36.47 -4.84
C GLY A 614 -7.58 -35.30 -5.65
N ALA A 615 -7.74 -34.11 -5.05
CA ALA A 615 -8.22 -32.91 -5.74
C ALA A 615 -7.21 -32.45 -6.82
N LEU A 616 -5.94 -32.34 -6.44
CA LEU A 616 -4.85 -32.00 -7.37
C LEU A 616 -4.68 -33.04 -8.48
N SER A 617 -4.83 -34.33 -8.16
CA SER A 617 -4.82 -35.41 -9.16
C SER A 617 -6.00 -35.33 -10.14
N SER A 618 -7.20 -34.97 -9.67
CA SER A 618 -8.38 -34.78 -10.50
C SER A 618 -8.23 -33.56 -11.43
N ALA A 619 -7.72 -32.44 -10.90
CA ALA A 619 -7.41 -31.26 -11.69
C ALA A 619 -6.33 -31.56 -12.75
N ASN A 620 -5.24 -32.24 -12.38
CA ASN A 620 -4.21 -32.69 -13.32
C ASN A 620 -4.74 -33.67 -14.37
N ALA A 621 -5.74 -34.49 -14.05
CA ALA A 621 -6.41 -35.34 -15.02
C ALA A 621 -7.21 -34.51 -16.04
N LEU A 622 -7.90 -33.45 -15.62
CA LEU A 622 -8.59 -32.51 -16.52
C LEU A 622 -7.61 -31.71 -17.39
N VAL A 623 -6.58 -31.11 -16.79
CA VAL A 623 -5.55 -30.31 -17.49
C VAL A 623 -4.82 -31.16 -18.54
N SER A 624 -4.43 -32.39 -18.19
CA SER A 624 -3.76 -33.28 -19.14
C SER A 624 -4.66 -33.87 -20.24
N ARG A 625 -6.01 -33.75 -20.17
CA ARG A 625 -6.90 -34.05 -21.33
C ARG A 625 -6.58 -33.12 -22.52
N PHE A 626 -6.16 -31.89 -22.24
CA PHE A 626 -5.87 -30.85 -23.24
C PHE A 626 -4.38 -30.74 -23.61
N GLY A 627 -3.52 -31.63 -23.09
CA GLY A 627 -2.09 -31.66 -23.42
C GLY A 627 -1.23 -30.62 -22.70
N LEU A 628 -1.81 -29.87 -21.76
CA LEU A 628 -1.07 -28.95 -20.89
C LEU A 628 -0.23 -29.70 -19.83
N PRO A 629 0.88 -29.10 -19.34
CA PRO A 629 1.70 -29.69 -18.28
C PRO A 629 0.92 -29.85 -16.97
N ARG A 630 1.39 -30.77 -16.13
CA ARG A 630 0.81 -31.02 -14.80
C ARG A 630 1.42 -30.10 -13.74
N PHE A 631 0.64 -29.84 -12.71
CA PHE A 631 1.06 -29.17 -11.49
C PHE A 631 1.55 -30.23 -10.51
N ASP A 632 2.87 -30.36 -10.41
CA ASP A 632 3.56 -31.22 -9.45
C ASP A 632 4.04 -30.38 -8.25
N PHE A 633 4.26 -31.03 -7.10
CA PHE A 633 4.75 -30.39 -5.87
C PHE A 633 5.89 -31.21 -5.25
N GLU A 634 6.81 -30.54 -4.54
CA GLU A 634 7.90 -31.19 -3.83
C GLU A 634 7.43 -31.69 -2.47
N ASN A 635 7.62 -32.99 -2.19
CA ASN A 635 7.27 -33.60 -0.90
C ASN A 635 8.53 -34.05 -0.16
N ASP A 636 9.04 -33.17 0.70
CA ASP A 636 10.22 -33.39 1.53
C ASP A 636 9.88 -33.94 2.94
N SER A 637 8.62 -34.31 3.21
CA SER A 637 8.14 -34.71 4.55
C SER A 637 8.79 -35.97 5.12
N GLY A 638 9.21 -36.91 4.26
CA GLY A 638 9.93 -38.13 4.66
C GLY A 638 9.08 -39.25 5.29
N TYR A 639 9.59 -40.48 5.20
CA TYR A 639 8.84 -41.69 5.60
C TYR A 639 8.92 -42.05 7.09
N ALA A 640 9.94 -41.57 7.81
CA ALA A 640 10.18 -41.88 9.21
C ALA A 640 10.05 -40.65 10.09
N ASP A 641 9.90 -40.86 11.40
CA ASP A 641 9.97 -39.80 12.40
C ASP A 641 11.35 -39.14 12.36
N PHE A 642 11.39 -37.82 12.51
CA PHE A 642 12.62 -37.07 12.68
C PHE A 642 13.27 -37.45 14.01
N ASP A 643 14.48 -37.98 13.94
CA ASP A 643 15.31 -38.29 15.10
C ASP A 643 16.28 -37.13 15.33
N LEU A 644 16.18 -36.50 16.50
CA LEU A 644 17.03 -35.39 16.94
C LEU A 644 17.71 -35.78 18.25
N ASP A 645 19.00 -35.48 18.39
CA ASP A 645 19.64 -35.57 19.70
C ASP A 645 19.10 -34.47 20.61
N ASN A 646 18.10 -34.82 21.41
CA ASN A 646 17.45 -33.94 22.36
C ASN A 646 18.27 -33.73 23.65
N SER A 647 19.53 -34.16 23.71
CA SER A 647 20.43 -33.84 24.82
C SER A 647 20.54 -32.32 25.02
N ALA A 648 20.88 -31.87 26.24
CA ALA A 648 21.17 -30.46 26.50
C ALA A 648 22.56 -30.04 25.99
N GLU A 649 23.41 -31.02 25.63
CA GLU A 649 24.78 -30.82 25.14
C GLU A 649 24.82 -30.61 23.60
N ASN A 650 23.73 -30.92 22.88
CA ASN A 650 23.59 -30.62 21.46
C ASN A 650 23.38 -29.11 21.23
N GLU A 651 24.46 -28.38 20.96
CA GLU A 651 24.42 -26.95 20.61
C GLU A 651 23.74 -26.71 19.25
N GLN A 652 23.75 -27.69 18.33
CA GLN A 652 23.16 -27.61 17.00
C GLN A 652 21.68 -28.04 16.94
N TRP A 653 21.05 -28.31 18.08
CA TRP A 653 19.67 -28.80 18.12
C TRP A 653 18.68 -27.82 17.47
N SER A 654 18.90 -26.51 17.64
CA SER A 654 18.07 -25.46 17.05
C SER A 654 18.11 -25.52 15.52
N ASP A 655 19.31 -25.59 14.93
CA ASP A 655 19.52 -25.65 13.48
C ASP A 655 18.95 -26.95 12.88
N GLN A 656 19.08 -28.07 13.61
CA GLN A 656 18.52 -29.37 13.23
C GLN A 656 16.98 -29.34 13.25
N PHE A 657 16.39 -28.73 14.27
CA PHE A 657 14.93 -28.57 14.37
C PHE A 657 14.40 -27.67 13.24
N GLU A 658 15.03 -26.50 13.04
CA GLU A 658 14.65 -25.55 12.00
C GLU A 658 14.78 -26.16 10.60
N HIS A 659 15.83 -26.95 10.33
CA HIS A 659 15.98 -27.66 9.06
C HIS A 659 14.79 -28.60 8.77
N TYR A 660 14.33 -29.37 9.77
CA TYR A 660 13.18 -30.27 9.59
C TYR A 660 11.84 -29.52 9.51
N GLN A 661 11.69 -28.41 10.25
CA GLN A 661 10.52 -27.52 10.13
C GLN A 661 10.41 -26.94 8.72
N ARG A 662 11.48 -26.31 8.21
CA ARG A 662 11.52 -25.71 6.87
C ARG A 662 11.23 -26.71 5.74
N ARG A 663 11.58 -27.99 5.92
CA ARG A 663 11.22 -29.06 4.96
C ARG A 663 9.72 -29.35 4.92
N LEU A 664 9.04 -29.27 6.06
CA LEU A 664 7.58 -29.42 6.12
C LEU A 664 6.87 -28.16 5.60
N GLU A 665 7.34 -26.97 5.95
CA GLU A 665 6.83 -25.69 5.42
C GLU A 665 6.92 -25.68 3.88
N LYS A 666 8.11 -25.91 3.32
CA LYS A 666 8.35 -26.04 1.87
C LYS A 666 7.42 -27.06 1.19
N THR A 667 7.12 -28.17 1.86
CA THR A 667 6.19 -29.20 1.34
C THR A 667 4.75 -28.67 1.27
N LEU A 668 4.30 -27.95 2.30
CA LEU A 668 2.96 -27.36 2.36
C LEU A 668 2.83 -26.20 1.36
N ASP A 669 3.83 -25.33 1.29
CA ASP A 669 3.85 -24.18 0.38
C ASP A 669 3.88 -24.64 -1.09
N SER A 670 4.66 -25.68 -1.40
CA SER A 670 4.69 -26.27 -2.74
C SER A 670 3.36 -26.94 -3.11
N PHE A 671 2.70 -27.64 -2.17
CA PHE A 671 1.39 -28.25 -2.41
C PHE A 671 0.28 -27.20 -2.58
N SER A 672 0.25 -26.17 -1.72
CA SER A 672 -0.68 -25.03 -1.82
C SER A 672 -0.50 -24.30 -3.15
N SER A 673 0.74 -23.97 -3.53
CA SER A 673 1.06 -23.33 -4.82
C SER A 673 0.57 -24.17 -6.02
N ALA A 674 0.78 -25.50 -5.99
CA ALA A 674 0.33 -26.39 -7.05
C ALA A 674 -1.22 -26.47 -7.14
N CYS A 675 -1.92 -26.43 -6.00
CA CYS A 675 -3.37 -26.35 -5.96
C CYS A 675 -3.90 -25.01 -6.51
N ASP A 676 -3.27 -23.89 -6.16
CA ASP A 676 -3.66 -22.56 -6.63
C ASP A 676 -3.36 -22.35 -8.12
N ASP A 677 -2.23 -22.84 -8.62
CA ASP A 677 -1.89 -22.84 -10.05
C ASP A 677 -2.88 -23.70 -10.85
N ALA A 678 -3.27 -24.87 -10.31
CA ALA A 678 -4.30 -25.72 -10.90
C ALA A 678 -5.69 -25.05 -10.90
N ASP A 679 -6.07 -24.36 -9.82
CA ASP A 679 -7.34 -23.62 -9.76
C ASP A 679 -7.38 -22.49 -10.79
N CYS A 680 -6.30 -21.72 -10.90
CA CYS A 680 -6.15 -20.68 -11.93
C CYS A 680 -6.31 -21.26 -13.34
N GLN A 681 -5.75 -22.44 -13.61
CA GLN A 681 -5.85 -23.08 -14.93
C GLN A 681 -7.27 -23.57 -15.24
N LEU A 682 -7.99 -24.10 -14.24
CA LEU A 682 -9.40 -24.44 -14.37
C LEU A 682 -10.29 -23.19 -14.49
N GLY A 683 -9.89 -22.06 -13.92
CA GLY A 683 -10.50 -20.75 -14.15
C GLY A 683 -10.41 -20.33 -15.62
N LEU A 684 -9.22 -20.41 -16.23
CA LEU A 684 -9.06 -20.13 -17.66
C LEU A 684 -9.89 -21.08 -18.54
N PHE A 685 -10.00 -22.36 -18.17
CA PHE A 685 -10.86 -23.32 -18.88
C PHE A 685 -12.36 -22.97 -18.77
N ALA A 686 -12.81 -22.47 -17.62
CA ALA A 686 -14.17 -21.98 -17.43
C ALA A 686 -14.50 -20.77 -18.31
N GLU A 687 -13.52 -19.89 -18.53
CA GLU A 687 -13.57 -18.72 -19.42
C GLU A 687 -13.35 -19.07 -20.92
N GLY A 688 -13.08 -20.34 -21.24
CA GLY A 688 -12.85 -20.79 -22.62
C GLY A 688 -11.44 -20.53 -23.17
N ASP A 689 -10.43 -20.29 -22.33
CA ASP A 689 -9.01 -20.31 -22.70
C ASP A 689 -8.32 -21.63 -22.29
N PHE A 690 -8.19 -22.51 -23.28
CA PHE A 690 -7.47 -23.79 -23.18
C PHE A 690 -6.03 -23.71 -23.72
N SER A 691 -5.60 -22.54 -24.18
CA SER A 691 -4.32 -22.33 -24.88
C SER A 691 -3.21 -21.76 -24.00
N THR A 692 -3.55 -21.01 -22.94
CA THR A 692 -2.55 -20.35 -22.08
C THR A 692 -2.20 -21.19 -20.84
N PRO A 693 -0.94 -21.62 -20.65
CA PRO A 693 -0.49 -22.22 -19.40
C PRO A 693 -0.25 -21.14 -18.33
N VAL A 694 -0.86 -21.28 -17.14
CA VAL A 694 -0.71 -20.32 -16.02
C VAL A 694 0.77 -20.13 -15.61
N LEU A 695 1.55 -21.21 -15.60
CA LEU A 695 2.97 -21.20 -15.19
C LEU A 695 3.81 -20.28 -16.09
N GLU A 696 3.62 -20.34 -17.41
CA GLU A 696 4.36 -19.47 -18.34
C GLU A 696 3.98 -18.00 -18.16
N ARG A 697 2.70 -17.71 -17.94
CA ARG A 697 2.22 -16.35 -17.69
C ARG A 697 2.85 -15.75 -16.43
N ARG A 698 2.81 -16.49 -15.30
CA ARG A 698 3.41 -16.06 -14.02
C ARG A 698 4.93 -15.85 -14.13
N LEU A 699 5.64 -16.65 -14.93
CA LEU A 699 7.08 -16.46 -15.18
C LEU A 699 7.36 -15.14 -15.90
N ARG A 700 6.67 -14.86 -17.01
CA ARG A 700 6.83 -13.60 -17.76
C ARG A 700 6.47 -12.37 -16.93
N GLU A 701 5.42 -12.45 -16.12
CA GLU A 701 5.00 -11.37 -15.21
C GLU A 701 6.08 -11.08 -14.15
N ARG A 702 6.74 -12.12 -13.59
CA ARG A 702 7.86 -11.97 -12.65
C ARG A 702 9.10 -11.35 -13.30
N GLU A 703 9.46 -11.77 -14.51
CA GLU A 703 10.59 -11.19 -15.26
C GLU A 703 10.37 -9.70 -15.56
N LEU A 704 9.16 -9.33 -15.98
CA LEU A 704 8.79 -7.94 -16.25
C LEU A 704 8.78 -7.08 -14.97
N ALA A 705 8.35 -7.62 -13.83
CA ALA A 705 8.41 -6.94 -12.54
C ALA A 705 9.87 -6.69 -12.10
N LEU A 706 10.73 -7.70 -12.22
CA LEU A 706 12.18 -7.59 -11.95
C LEU A 706 12.85 -6.57 -12.88
N GLN A 707 12.48 -6.53 -14.16
CA GLN A 707 12.97 -5.52 -15.10
C GLN A 707 12.57 -4.10 -14.68
N LYS A 708 11.28 -3.86 -14.40
CA LYS A 708 10.79 -2.55 -13.92
C LYS A 708 11.46 -2.11 -12.63
N GLN A 709 11.74 -3.04 -11.71
CA GLN A 709 12.47 -2.74 -10.47
C GLN A 709 13.93 -2.34 -10.76
N ARG A 710 14.62 -3.05 -11.67
CA ARG A 710 15.98 -2.68 -12.11
C ARG A 710 16.01 -1.31 -12.78
N GLU A 711 15.07 -1.00 -13.65
CA GLU A 711 14.95 0.30 -14.32
C GLU A 711 14.72 1.44 -13.30
N LYS A 712 13.84 1.23 -12.30
CA LYS A 712 13.62 2.19 -11.21
C LYS A 712 14.88 2.41 -10.36
N ASN A 713 15.61 1.33 -10.03
CA ASN A 713 16.86 1.40 -9.26
C ASN A 713 18.02 2.04 -10.05
N LEU A 714 18.01 1.99 -11.38
CA LEU A 714 18.97 2.69 -12.23
C LEU A 714 18.65 4.19 -12.30
N ALA A 715 17.38 4.56 -12.42
CA ALA A 715 16.96 5.96 -12.45
C ALA A 715 17.29 6.72 -11.14
N SER A 716 17.17 6.06 -9.97
CA SER A 716 17.45 6.67 -8.66
C SER A 716 18.95 6.87 -8.34
N ARG A 717 19.86 6.38 -9.19
CA ARG A 717 21.32 6.59 -9.10
C ARG A 717 21.78 7.89 -9.77
N SER A 718 20.85 8.65 -10.36
CA SER A 718 21.09 9.99 -10.90
C SER A 718 20.12 10.99 -10.28
N ALA A 719 20.65 12.14 -9.87
CA ALA A 719 19.90 13.23 -9.26
C ALA A 719 19.85 14.44 -10.19
N THR A 720 18.69 15.07 -10.31
CA THR A 720 18.52 16.30 -11.10
C THR A 720 18.74 17.52 -10.20
N VAL A 721 19.59 18.45 -10.64
CA VAL A 721 19.94 19.67 -9.92
C VAL A 721 19.90 20.87 -10.89
N GLU A 722 19.21 21.95 -10.52
CA GLU A 722 19.15 23.16 -11.34
C GLU A 722 20.33 24.10 -11.01
N LYS A 723 21.04 24.58 -12.04
CA LYS A 723 22.12 25.57 -11.93
C LYS A 723 21.93 26.68 -12.97
N ASP A 724 21.90 27.94 -12.54
CA ASP A 724 21.83 29.12 -13.42
C ASP A 724 20.65 29.07 -14.44
N GLY A 725 19.56 28.38 -14.10
CA GLY A 725 18.40 28.14 -14.98
C GLY A 725 18.56 26.97 -15.97
N GLN A 726 19.67 26.22 -15.90
CA GLN A 726 19.91 24.99 -16.65
C GLN A 726 19.77 23.77 -15.73
N VAL A 727 19.02 22.77 -16.20
CA VAL A 727 18.83 21.51 -15.49
C VAL A 727 20.01 20.57 -15.76
N LEU A 728 20.69 20.13 -14.70
CA LEU A 728 21.86 19.24 -14.77
C LEU A 728 21.52 17.89 -14.12
N LEU A 729 21.86 16.81 -14.81
CA LEU A 729 21.84 15.45 -14.28
C LEU A 729 23.20 15.14 -13.64
N VAL A 730 23.19 14.81 -12.35
CA VAL A 730 24.37 14.44 -11.56
C VAL A 730 24.33 12.95 -11.24
N SER A 731 25.43 12.24 -11.50
CA SER A 731 25.65 10.85 -11.08
C SER A 731 27.08 10.62 -10.61
N ILE A 732 27.37 9.45 -10.06
CA ILE A 732 28.70 9.09 -9.55
C ILE A 732 29.20 7.84 -10.26
N ASP A 733 30.38 7.94 -10.88
CA ASP A 733 31.14 6.78 -11.32
C ASP A 733 31.98 6.27 -10.14
N TRP A 734 31.77 5.03 -9.71
CA TRP A 734 32.59 4.40 -8.67
C TRP A 734 33.64 3.48 -9.28
N GLU A 735 34.88 3.57 -8.78
CA GLU A 735 36.02 2.73 -9.15
C GLU A 735 36.66 2.15 -7.88
N ASP A 736 36.97 0.85 -7.89
CA ASP A 736 37.71 0.18 -6.80
C ASP A 736 39.19 0.60 -6.84
N ILE A 737 39.75 0.98 -5.69
CA ILE A 737 41.17 1.34 -5.59
C ILE A 737 42.01 0.06 -5.60
N THR A 738 42.76 -0.14 -6.70
CA THR A 738 43.57 -1.35 -6.94
C THR A 738 44.77 -1.55 -6.01
N SER A 739 45.15 -0.52 -5.24
CA SER A 739 46.22 -0.56 -4.25
C SER A 739 45.87 0.37 -3.08
N PRO A 740 44.98 -0.06 -2.18
CA PRO A 740 44.60 0.74 -1.01
C PRO A 740 45.77 0.85 -0.02
N PRO A 741 45.81 1.89 0.83
CA PRO A 741 46.91 2.12 1.78
C PRO A 741 47.03 1.02 2.85
N CYS A 742 45.91 0.37 3.15
CA CYS A 742 45.79 -0.72 4.09
C CYS A 742 44.65 -1.65 3.64
N ASP A 743 44.46 -2.74 4.37
CA ASP A 743 43.22 -3.54 4.30
C ASP A 743 42.00 -2.62 4.53
N PRO A 744 41.01 -2.57 3.61
CA PRO A 744 39.79 -1.79 3.77
C PRO A 744 39.01 -2.08 5.06
N GLU A 745 39.06 -3.31 5.60
CA GLU A 745 38.39 -3.66 6.86
C GLU A 745 39.04 -3.01 8.09
N GLN A 746 40.33 -2.64 7.97
CA GLN A 746 41.07 -1.94 9.02
C GLN A 746 40.78 -0.44 9.03
N ILE A 747 40.07 0.11 8.05
CA ILE A 747 39.72 1.54 8.01
C ILE A 747 38.68 1.85 9.11
N ARG A 748 38.99 2.87 9.90
CA ARG A 748 38.17 3.29 11.06
C ARG A 748 37.60 4.70 10.91
N ASP A 749 38.28 5.59 10.19
CA ASP A 749 37.79 6.94 9.91
C ASP A 749 38.49 7.52 8.67
N MET A 750 37.82 8.46 8.01
CA MET A 750 38.27 9.09 6.77
C MET A 750 37.78 10.53 6.68
N LYS A 751 38.67 11.48 6.37
CA LYS A 751 38.32 12.89 6.15
C LYS A 751 39.09 13.50 4.98
N THR A 752 38.61 14.66 4.53
CA THR A 752 39.31 15.57 3.61
C THR A 752 39.27 16.99 4.19
N ASN A 753 40.31 17.79 3.92
CA ASN A 753 40.32 19.23 4.20
C ASN A 753 39.96 20.09 2.97
N GLY A 754 39.56 19.46 1.87
CA GLY A 754 39.38 20.09 0.55
C GLY A 754 40.50 19.69 -0.41
N ASP A 755 41.75 19.76 0.02
CA ASP A 755 42.92 19.49 -0.84
C ASP A 755 43.43 18.06 -0.75
N ARG A 756 43.42 17.47 0.47
CA ARG A 756 44.05 16.18 0.80
C ARG A 756 43.10 15.25 1.52
N TRP A 757 43.37 13.96 1.39
CA TRP A 757 42.63 12.86 2.01
C TRP A 757 43.46 12.24 3.13
N LEU A 758 42.83 11.97 4.27
CA LEU A 758 43.44 11.28 5.41
C LEU A 758 42.59 10.07 5.79
N VAL A 759 43.20 8.89 5.79
CA VAL A 759 42.62 7.61 6.21
C VAL A 759 43.28 7.19 7.52
N ALA A 760 42.48 6.82 8.53
CA ALA A 760 42.97 6.28 9.80
C ALA A 760 42.50 4.83 10.01
N THR A 761 43.39 3.99 10.55
CA THR A 761 43.10 2.57 10.80
C THR A 761 42.74 2.27 12.25
N GLN A 762 42.12 1.11 12.49
CA GLN A 762 41.87 0.58 13.83
C GLN A 762 43.17 0.42 14.63
N GLU A 763 44.26 0.00 13.98
CA GLU A 763 45.61 -0.08 14.55
C GLU A 763 46.23 1.28 14.93
N GLY A 764 45.64 2.41 14.53
CA GLY A 764 46.21 3.73 14.78
C GLY A 764 47.37 4.10 13.84
N ARG A 765 47.30 3.66 12.59
CA ARG A 765 48.12 4.19 11.48
C ARG A 765 47.32 5.19 10.65
N TYR A 766 48.02 6.07 9.95
CA TYR A 766 47.43 7.19 9.22
C TYR A 766 48.07 7.30 7.85
N TYR A 767 47.25 7.46 6.81
CA TYR A 767 47.70 7.55 5.43
C TYR A 767 47.14 8.81 4.78
N LEU A 768 48.03 9.66 4.27
CA LEU A 768 47.73 10.89 3.57
C LEU A 768 47.79 10.66 2.06
N SER A 769 46.89 11.28 1.29
CA SER A 769 46.94 11.27 -0.17
C SER A 769 46.55 12.63 -0.77
N ASP A 770 47.28 13.03 -1.81
CA ASP A 770 47.00 14.22 -2.62
C ASP A 770 46.03 13.88 -3.80
N ASP A 771 45.86 12.60 -4.19
CA ASP A 771 45.10 12.16 -5.39
C ASP A 771 44.12 10.98 -5.19
N ARG A 772 44.16 10.32 -4.02
CA ARG A 772 43.50 9.04 -3.62
C ARG A 772 44.15 7.77 -4.16
N VAL A 773 45.27 7.85 -4.88
CA VAL A 773 45.94 6.70 -5.52
C VAL A 773 47.31 6.47 -4.89
N GLN A 774 48.08 7.53 -4.67
CA GLN A 774 49.36 7.49 -3.96
C GLN A 774 49.15 7.82 -2.49
N TRP A 775 49.64 6.96 -1.61
CA TRP A 775 49.42 7.06 -0.16
C TRP A 775 50.76 7.14 0.59
N GLU A 776 50.88 8.14 1.46
CA GLU A 776 52.03 8.41 2.32
C GLU A 776 51.64 8.10 3.77
N GLU A 777 52.35 7.18 4.45
CA GLU A 777 52.13 6.95 5.87
C GLU A 777 52.64 8.15 6.68
N VAL A 778 51.79 8.68 7.57
CA VAL A 778 52.10 9.83 8.42
C VAL A 778 51.94 9.48 9.90
N HIS A 779 52.64 10.23 10.76
CA HIS A 779 52.81 9.89 12.17
C HIS A 779 52.35 11.02 13.13
N PRO A 780 51.04 11.30 13.24
CA PRO A 780 50.50 12.38 14.10
C PRO A 780 50.91 12.26 15.56
N PHE A 781 50.91 11.02 16.08
CA PHE A 781 51.31 10.67 17.43
C PHE A 781 52.74 10.06 17.48
N GLY A 782 53.57 10.37 16.48
CA GLY A 782 54.91 9.79 16.35
C GLY A 782 54.88 8.33 15.88
N VAL A 783 56.01 7.64 16.08
CA VAL A 783 56.23 6.26 15.57
C VAL A 783 55.42 5.21 16.35
N GLU A 784 54.91 5.55 17.54
CA GLU A 784 54.07 4.67 18.34
C GLU A 784 52.61 4.71 17.86
N THR A 785 52.08 3.54 17.52
CA THR A 785 50.71 3.35 17.00
C THR A 785 49.68 3.76 18.05
N THR A 786 49.13 4.97 17.90
CA THR A 786 48.12 5.55 18.79
C THR A 786 46.84 5.77 18.01
N SER A 787 45.76 5.08 18.37
CA SER A 787 44.48 5.24 17.68
C SER A 787 43.80 6.57 18.03
N THR A 788 43.40 7.34 17.01
CA THR A 788 42.58 8.53 17.21
C THR A 788 41.15 8.14 17.57
N LYS A 789 40.49 9.01 18.31
CA LYS A 789 39.08 8.92 18.64
C LYS A 789 38.21 9.54 17.54
N ASN A 790 38.65 10.63 16.92
CA ASN A 790 37.93 11.38 15.89
C ASN A 790 38.89 12.22 15.02
N ILE A 791 38.57 12.40 13.73
CA ILE A 791 39.28 13.30 12.81
C ILE A 791 38.43 14.53 12.53
N LEU A 792 38.96 15.71 12.87
CA LEU A 792 38.33 17.00 12.64
C LEU A 792 39.15 17.85 11.67
N VAL A 793 38.46 18.67 10.87
CA VAL A 793 39.06 19.75 10.10
C VAL A 793 38.41 21.05 10.54
N VAL A 794 39.19 21.95 11.13
CA VAL A 794 38.72 23.24 11.64
C VAL A 794 39.54 24.34 10.97
N SER A 795 38.89 25.20 10.19
CA SER A 795 39.54 26.25 9.39
C SER A 795 40.72 25.73 8.54
N GLY A 796 40.55 24.57 7.89
CA GLY A 796 41.59 23.90 7.09
C GLY A 796 42.69 23.18 7.88
N THR A 797 42.71 23.31 9.21
CA THR A 797 43.67 22.62 10.09
C THR A 797 43.10 21.26 10.52
N TRP A 798 43.89 20.21 10.31
CA TRP A 798 43.61 18.86 10.81
C TRP A 798 43.80 18.79 12.31
N ILE A 799 42.87 18.13 13.01
CA ILE A 799 42.89 17.90 14.46
C ILE A 799 42.47 16.45 14.72
N LEU A 800 43.36 15.66 15.31
CA LEU A 800 43.15 14.25 15.65
C LEU A 800 43.10 14.13 17.17
N THR A 801 41.93 13.82 17.74
CA THR A 801 41.78 13.71 19.19
C THR A 801 42.25 12.33 19.67
N GLY A 802 43.08 12.29 20.71
CA GLY A 802 43.56 11.05 21.32
C GLY A 802 42.71 10.61 22.51
N TYR A 803 42.88 9.37 22.97
CA TYR A 803 42.20 8.89 24.17
C TYR A 803 42.84 9.39 25.48
N SER A 804 44.16 9.62 25.49
CA SER A 804 44.95 9.83 26.73
C SER A 804 45.90 11.03 26.73
N GLU A 805 46.26 11.62 25.58
CA GLU A 805 47.38 12.60 25.49
C GLU A 805 47.01 14.00 24.96
N GLY A 806 45.72 14.28 24.74
CA GLY A 806 45.28 15.53 24.11
C GLY A 806 44.95 15.34 22.63
N PHE A 807 45.46 16.19 21.75
CA PHE A 807 45.29 16.05 20.31
C PHE A 807 46.55 16.35 19.52
N ALA A 808 46.67 15.74 18.34
CA ALA A 808 47.66 16.10 17.33
C ALA A 808 47.01 17.03 16.30
N TYR A 809 47.76 18.00 15.76
CA TYR A 809 47.26 18.92 14.75
C TYR A 809 48.28 19.22 13.66
N SER A 810 47.79 19.55 12.46
CA SER A 810 48.62 19.91 11.31
C SER A 810 47.85 20.76 10.30
N SER A 811 48.50 21.76 9.72
CA SER A 811 47.95 22.55 8.61
C SER A 811 48.17 21.91 7.23
N ASP A 812 49.16 21.02 7.08
CA ASP A 812 49.51 20.38 5.81
C ASP A 812 49.29 18.85 5.80
N GLY A 813 49.02 18.24 6.95
CA GLY A 813 48.86 16.80 7.12
C GLY A 813 50.16 16.00 7.18
N ARG A 814 51.33 16.65 7.04
CA ARG A 814 52.67 16.04 7.09
C ARG A 814 53.44 16.42 8.35
N HIS A 815 53.44 17.71 8.70
CA HIS A 815 54.10 18.22 9.89
C HIS A 815 53.10 18.30 11.05
N TRP A 816 53.21 17.36 11.99
CA TRP A 816 52.29 17.22 13.11
C TRP A 816 52.89 17.75 14.41
N ASN A 817 52.14 18.63 15.07
CA ASN A 817 52.41 19.09 16.43
C ASN A 817 51.42 18.43 17.39
N ARG A 818 51.74 18.39 18.69
CA ARG A 818 50.85 17.89 19.74
C ARG A 818 50.50 18.97 20.75
N THR A 819 49.29 18.88 21.28
CA THR A 819 48.76 19.74 22.33
C THR A 819 48.28 18.88 23.48
N SER A 820 48.94 19.00 24.65
CA SER A 820 48.54 18.33 25.89
C SER A 820 47.27 18.92 26.49
N TYR A 821 46.63 18.19 27.40
CA TYR A 821 45.46 18.72 28.12
C TYR A 821 45.81 19.95 28.97
N PRO A 822 44.88 20.92 29.09
CA PRO A 822 45.06 22.16 29.86
C PRO A 822 44.79 21.99 31.37
N ILE A 823 44.88 20.75 31.86
CA ILE A 823 44.53 20.30 33.21
C ILE A 823 45.74 19.55 33.77
N ASN A 824 45.99 19.66 35.07
CA ASN A 824 47.10 18.98 35.72
C ASN A 824 46.94 17.45 35.67
N GLU A 825 48.04 16.72 35.50
CA GLU A 825 48.06 15.26 35.58
C GLU A 825 47.47 14.77 36.91
N GLY A 826 46.52 13.83 36.84
CA GLY A 826 45.84 13.25 38.00
C GLY A 826 44.58 13.98 38.47
N ASP A 827 44.22 15.14 37.91
CA ASP A 827 42.93 15.79 38.16
C ASP A 827 41.83 15.21 37.25
N TYR A 828 41.27 14.08 37.68
CA TYR A 828 40.17 13.40 36.98
C TYR A 828 38.81 14.12 37.06
N SER A 829 38.73 15.29 37.71
CA SER A 829 37.46 16.01 37.84
C SER A 829 36.94 16.55 36.49
N CYS A 830 37.83 16.86 35.55
CA CYS A 830 37.48 17.42 34.25
C CYS A 830 37.94 16.53 33.09
N SER A 831 37.03 16.22 32.15
CA SER A 831 37.33 15.45 30.94
C SER A 831 37.24 16.31 29.67
N PRO A 832 38.09 16.05 28.65
CA PRO A 832 38.02 16.72 27.36
C PRO A 832 36.80 16.28 26.55
N THR A 833 36.36 17.13 25.62
CA THR A 833 35.43 16.75 24.55
C THR A 833 36.10 16.95 23.18
N ASP A 834 35.50 16.43 22.12
CA ASP A 834 35.98 16.63 20.74
C ASP A 834 35.56 18.00 20.17
N ASP A 835 34.85 18.85 20.94
CA ASP A 835 34.47 20.18 20.49
C ASP A 835 35.64 21.17 20.62
N ILE A 836 36.45 21.21 19.57
CA ILE A 836 37.48 22.23 19.33
C ILE A 836 37.00 23.13 18.18
N VAL A 837 36.92 24.43 18.41
CA VAL A 837 36.43 25.42 17.43
C VAL A 837 37.37 26.61 17.34
N GLN A 838 37.41 27.28 16.19
CA GLN A 838 38.06 28.57 16.04
C GLN A 838 37.01 29.69 15.98
N PHE A 839 37.25 30.79 16.71
CA PHE A 839 36.32 31.90 16.87
C PHE A 839 37.08 33.23 17.04
N GLU A 840 36.83 34.21 16.18
CA GLU A 840 37.55 35.50 16.16
C GLU A 840 39.09 35.38 16.17
N GLY A 841 39.62 34.34 15.52
CA GLY A 841 41.07 34.02 15.51
C GLY A 841 41.59 33.30 16.76
N ILE A 842 40.75 33.10 17.77
CA ILE A 842 41.06 32.39 19.02
C ILE A 842 40.57 30.94 18.91
N TRP A 843 41.36 29.99 19.40
CA TRP A 843 40.96 28.59 19.53
C TRP A 843 40.27 28.37 20.87
N ILE A 844 39.13 27.66 20.86
CA ILE A 844 38.32 27.34 22.03
C ILE A 844 38.10 25.83 22.08
N TRP A 845 38.32 25.23 23.25
CA TRP A 845 38.17 23.80 23.51
C TRP A 845 37.28 23.58 24.74
N ARG A 846 36.28 22.69 24.59
CA ARG A 846 35.30 22.39 25.63
C ARG A 846 35.69 21.18 26.49
N PHE A 847 35.52 21.35 27.81
CA PHE A 847 35.71 20.33 28.84
C PHE A 847 34.44 20.16 29.68
N LEU A 848 34.31 18.98 30.29
CA LEU A 848 33.20 18.57 31.16
C LEU A 848 33.73 18.24 32.57
N CYS A 849 33.40 19.08 33.55
CA CYS A 849 33.88 18.97 34.92
C CYS A 849 32.79 18.43 35.86
N ASP A 850 33.17 17.53 36.77
CA ASP A 850 32.28 16.98 37.79
C ASP A 850 31.84 18.05 38.79
N CYS A 851 30.53 18.29 38.85
CA CYS A 851 29.91 19.19 39.81
C CYS A 851 28.90 18.43 40.68
N SER A 852 28.97 18.58 41.99
CA SER A 852 28.06 17.93 42.94
C SER A 852 26.85 18.80 43.30
N TYR A 853 25.66 18.20 43.40
CA TYR A 853 24.45 18.87 43.93
C TYR A 853 23.86 18.08 45.10
N LYS A 854 23.14 18.77 46.00
CA LYS A 854 22.39 18.13 47.08
C LYS A 854 20.91 17.94 46.72
N TYR A 855 20.31 16.84 47.16
CA TYR A 855 18.88 16.59 47.03
C TYR A 855 18.31 15.83 48.24
N THR A 856 16.99 15.91 48.43
CA THR A 856 16.29 15.26 49.54
C THR A 856 15.58 14.00 49.05
N LYS A 857 16.10 12.83 49.44
CA LYS A 857 15.50 11.54 49.10
C LYS A 857 14.43 11.18 50.13
N LYS A 858 13.18 11.15 49.68
CA LYS A 858 12.05 10.82 50.57
C LYS A 858 12.05 9.34 50.94
N GLY A 859 12.26 9.05 52.21
CA GLY A 859 12.14 7.70 52.78
C GLY A 859 10.74 7.42 53.32
N LEU A 860 10.51 6.19 53.76
CA LEU A 860 9.21 5.76 54.28
C LEU A 860 8.94 6.24 55.73
N VAL A 861 9.96 6.75 56.42
CA VAL A 861 9.92 7.18 57.83
C VAL A 861 10.66 8.51 58.05
N PHE A 862 11.80 8.71 57.39
CA PHE A 862 12.57 9.97 57.41
C PHE A 862 13.11 10.29 56.01
N ASP A 863 13.27 11.58 55.72
CA ASP A 863 13.91 12.07 54.49
C ASP A 863 15.44 12.15 54.70
N SER A 864 16.27 11.71 53.74
CA SER A 864 17.75 11.86 53.79
C SER A 864 18.25 12.96 52.86
N GLU A 865 19.29 13.69 53.26
CA GLU A 865 20.10 14.49 52.32
C GLU A 865 21.10 13.58 51.61
N GLU A 866 20.98 13.49 50.29
CA GLU A 866 21.90 12.78 49.42
C GLU A 866 22.66 13.77 48.53
N THR A 867 23.81 13.36 48.00
CA THR A 867 24.59 14.14 47.04
C THR A 867 24.62 13.41 45.69
N GLY A 868 24.16 14.08 44.63
CA GLY A 868 24.29 13.64 43.25
C GLY A 868 25.38 14.42 42.51
N SER A 869 25.62 14.07 41.25
CA SER A 869 26.63 14.74 40.40
C SER A 869 26.16 14.88 38.95
N TYR A 870 26.71 15.88 38.25
CA TYR A 870 26.47 16.19 36.84
C TYR A 870 27.73 16.84 36.24
N ARG A 871 27.78 16.99 34.91
CA ARG A 871 28.94 17.51 34.17
C ARG A 871 28.73 18.98 33.78
N GLU A 872 29.33 19.90 34.52
CA GLU A 872 29.38 21.32 34.16
C GLU A 872 30.36 21.56 32.99
N THR A 873 30.06 22.53 32.13
CA THR A 873 30.90 22.84 30.96
C THR A 873 31.89 23.97 31.25
N VAL A 874 33.18 23.70 31.02
CA VAL A 874 34.27 24.69 31.10
C VAL A 874 34.88 24.88 29.71
N LEU A 875 35.11 26.14 29.32
CA LEU A 875 35.77 26.46 28.05
C LEU A 875 37.20 26.92 28.32
N PHE A 876 38.16 26.37 27.58
CA PHE A 876 39.54 26.84 27.55
C PHE A 876 39.80 27.53 26.21
N ALA A 877 40.66 28.55 26.21
CA ALA A 877 41.01 29.31 25.03
C ALA A 877 42.52 29.57 24.92
N THR A 878 43.00 29.68 23.67
CA THR A 878 44.37 30.05 23.32
C THR A 878 44.41 30.82 21.99
N GLN A 879 45.43 31.65 21.79
CA GLN A 879 45.65 32.37 20.52
C GLN A 879 46.21 31.45 19.42
N SER A 880 46.89 30.37 19.79
CA SER A 880 47.50 29.41 18.87
C SER A 880 47.60 28.04 19.54
N LEU A 881 47.50 26.96 18.74
CA LEU A 881 47.40 25.58 19.23
C LEU A 881 48.66 25.09 19.98
N ASP A 882 49.81 25.74 19.75
CA ASP A 882 51.09 25.55 20.46
C ASP A 882 51.20 26.32 21.78
N SER A 883 50.30 27.28 22.03
CA SER A 883 50.38 28.22 23.15
C SER A 883 49.58 27.73 24.35
N PRO A 884 49.99 28.05 25.61
CA PRO A 884 49.30 27.59 26.80
C PRO A 884 47.82 27.99 26.82
N TRP A 885 46.98 26.98 27.04
CA TRP A 885 45.53 27.14 27.16
C TRP A 885 45.16 27.69 28.54
N SER A 886 44.21 28.62 28.58
CA SER A 886 43.71 29.22 29.82
C SER A 886 42.18 29.13 29.87
N ARG A 887 41.58 29.14 31.07
CA ARG A 887 40.12 29.19 31.19
C ARG A 887 39.59 30.46 30.54
N TRP A 888 38.64 30.30 29.62
CA TRP A 888 38.09 31.41 28.86
C TRP A 888 37.05 32.18 29.68
N GLU A 889 37.20 33.50 29.78
CA GLU A 889 36.23 34.38 30.45
C GLU A 889 34.82 34.29 29.84
N GLY A 890 34.72 33.87 28.58
CA GLY A 890 33.46 33.60 27.89
C GLY A 890 32.79 32.25 28.25
N THR A 891 33.25 31.52 29.26
CA THR A 891 32.59 30.27 29.72
C THR A 891 31.13 30.55 30.14
N PRO A 892 30.12 29.77 29.67
CA PRO A 892 28.72 30.01 30.01
C PRO A 892 28.42 29.68 31.47
N ASN A 893 27.77 30.62 32.18
CA ASN A 893 27.16 30.35 33.49
C ASN A 893 25.77 29.74 33.27
N LEU A 894 25.63 28.44 33.57
CA LEU A 894 24.41 27.66 33.35
C LEU A 894 23.69 27.33 34.67
N PRO A 895 22.37 27.08 34.65
CA PRO A 895 21.64 26.63 35.85
C PRO A 895 22.15 25.28 36.37
N GLU A 896 22.08 25.07 37.70
CA GLU A 896 22.41 23.79 38.35
C GLU A 896 21.71 22.62 37.63
N GLY A 897 22.50 21.62 37.23
CA GLY A 897 22.03 20.42 36.54
C GLY A 897 21.90 20.52 35.01
N MET A 898 22.24 21.66 34.40
CA MET A 898 22.26 21.83 32.95
C MET A 898 23.66 21.56 32.38
N GLU A 899 23.73 20.74 31.34
CA GLU A 899 24.95 20.32 30.65
C GLU A 899 24.97 20.89 29.21
N VAL A 900 26.14 20.93 28.57
CA VAL A 900 26.26 21.26 27.13
C VAL A 900 26.54 19.97 26.37
N ASP A 901 25.71 19.68 25.37
CA ASP A 901 25.90 18.52 24.50
C ASP A 901 26.92 18.79 23.40
N ALA A 902 26.86 19.99 22.80
CA ALA A 902 27.71 20.41 21.70
C ALA A 902 28.00 21.92 21.70
N LEU A 903 29.23 22.28 21.33
CA LEU A 903 29.68 23.64 21.01
C LEU A 903 29.98 23.76 19.50
N ARG A 904 29.46 24.80 18.84
CA ARG A 904 29.69 25.06 17.41
C ARG A 904 30.02 26.53 17.18
N ALA A 905 30.99 26.84 16.33
CA ALA A 905 31.15 28.18 15.76
C ALA A 905 30.20 28.33 14.57
N LEU A 906 29.58 29.50 14.39
CA LEU A 906 28.68 29.73 13.25
C LEU A 906 29.48 30.12 11.99
N PRO A 907 29.43 29.33 10.89
CA PRO A 907 30.26 29.62 9.72
C PRO A 907 29.91 30.98 9.09
N GLY A 908 30.92 31.83 8.96
CA GLY A 908 30.76 33.20 8.44
C GLY A 908 30.00 34.16 9.36
N HIS A 909 29.91 33.89 10.67
CA HIS A 909 29.28 34.78 11.66
C HIS A 909 30.10 34.92 12.95
N HIS A 910 30.08 36.11 13.54
CA HIS A 910 30.75 36.45 14.81
C HIS A 910 30.00 35.96 16.06
N SER A 911 29.53 34.70 16.05
CA SER A 911 28.84 34.06 17.17
C SER A 911 29.18 32.58 17.35
N LEU A 912 29.15 32.09 18.59
CA LEU A 912 29.14 30.68 18.94
C LEU A 912 27.71 30.22 19.25
N LEU A 913 27.44 28.92 19.09
CA LEU A 913 26.26 28.23 19.63
C LEU A 913 26.68 27.14 20.63
N ILE A 914 25.88 27.00 21.68
CA ILE A 914 25.86 25.82 22.55
C ILE A 914 24.46 25.23 22.62
N PHE A 915 24.40 23.91 22.59
CA PHE A 915 23.18 23.12 22.74
C PHE A 915 23.17 22.56 24.16
N CYS A 916 22.17 22.92 24.97
CA CYS A 916 22.11 22.61 26.39
C CYS A 916 20.91 21.73 26.73
N THR A 917 21.16 20.65 27.47
CA THR A 917 20.13 19.77 28.04
C THR A 917 20.27 19.71 29.56
N TYR A 918 19.28 19.13 30.24
CA TYR A 918 19.36 18.86 31.67
C TYR A 918 19.77 17.41 31.92
N ASN A 919 20.69 17.21 32.86
CA ASN A 919 21.09 15.88 33.30
C ASN A 919 19.87 15.10 33.80
N TRP A 920 19.68 13.88 33.27
CA TRP A 920 18.50 13.06 33.56
C TRP A 920 18.42 12.64 35.04
N ILE A 921 19.56 12.35 35.67
CA ILE A 921 19.62 11.98 37.09
C ILE A 921 19.23 13.19 37.95
N TYR A 922 19.78 14.36 37.64
CA TYR A 922 19.42 15.62 38.30
C TYR A 922 17.91 15.92 38.24
N GLY A 923 17.30 15.75 37.05
CA GLY A 923 15.87 15.97 36.86
C GLY A 923 15.00 15.06 37.74
N ASN A 924 15.37 13.78 37.84
CA ASN A 924 14.72 12.80 38.71
C ASN A 924 14.90 13.12 40.20
N ASP A 925 16.13 13.37 40.63
CA ASP A 925 16.50 13.61 42.04
C ASP A 925 15.82 14.86 42.60
N LYS A 926 15.79 15.95 41.81
CA LYS A 926 15.12 17.21 42.17
C LYS A 926 13.61 17.19 41.85
N LYS A 927 13.10 16.12 41.22
CA LYS A 927 11.70 15.93 40.81
C LYS A 927 11.14 17.08 39.95
N LYS A 928 11.97 17.66 39.07
CA LYS A 928 11.58 18.77 38.20
C LYS A 928 10.99 18.21 36.90
N THR A 929 9.68 18.39 36.70
CA THR A 929 8.95 17.89 35.52
C THR A 929 8.93 18.85 34.32
N GLU A 930 9.46 20.07 34.48
CA GLU A 930 9.40 21.18 33.51
C GLU A 930 10.80 21.64 33.07
N LEU A 931 11.77 20.72 33.03
CA LEU A 931 13.13 21.01 32.56
C LEU A 931 13.18 20.99 31.03
N GLU A 932 13.14 22.16 30.41
CA GLU A 932 13.29 22.30 28.96
C GLU A 932 14.76 22.50 28.53
N PRO A 933 15.22 21.85 27.45
CA PRO A 933 16.51 22.14 26.83
C PRO A 933 16.52 23.54 26.20
N ALA A 934 17.72 24.07 25.94
CA ALA A 934 17.87 25.38 25.32
C ALA A 934 19.10 25.46 24.41
N VAL A 935 18.96 26.12 23.26
CA VAL A 935 20.09 26.58 22.45
C VAL A 935 20.45 28.00 22.88
N LYS A 936 21.74 28.26 23.11
CA LYS A 936 22.27 29.59 23.45
C LYS A 936 23.30 30.04 22.44
N TYR A 937 23.35 31.34 22.18
CA TYR A 937 24.35 31.97 21.32
C TYR A 937 25.24 32.94 22.11
N PHE A 938 26.51 33.01 21.76
CA PHE A 938 27.47 33.98 22.31
C PHE A 938 27.58 35.21 21.42
N VAL A 939 27.64 36.39 22.04
CA VAL A 939 27.94 37.65 21.35
C VAL A 939 29.13 38.33 22.03
N PRO A 940 30.22 38.65 21.29
CA PRO A 940 31.36 39.40 21.81
C PRO A 940 30.93 40.67 22.58
N GLY A 941 31.47 40.84 23.78
CA GLY A 941 31.15 41.96 24.69
C GLY A 941 29.73 41.98 25.29
N LYS A 942 28.85 41.02 24.95
CA LYS A 942 27.46 40.94 25.46
C LYS A 942 27.11 39.60 26.14
N GLY A 943 27.97 38.60 26.05
CA GLY A 943 27.82 37.30 26.71
C GLY A 943 26.82 36.36 26.03
N TRP A 944 26.44 35.29 26.74
CA TRP A 944 25.51 34.26 26.28
C TRP A 944 24.05 34.69 26.39
N ARG A 945 23.24 34.30 25.40
CA ARG A 945 21.81 34.60 25.30
C ARG A 945 21.05 33.39 24.74
N ASN A 946 19.77 33.24 25.05
CA ASN A 946 18.95 32.16 24.48
C ASN A 946 18.61 32.46 23.01
N CYS A 947 18.66 31.45 22.15
CA CYS A 947 18.11 31.52 20.79
C CYS A 947 16.58 31.40 20.82
N THR A 948 15.91 31.93 19.79
CA THR A 948 14.57 31.47 19.42
C THR A 948 14.72 30.18 18.63
N TRP A 949 14.02 29.12 19.04
CA TRP A 949 14.11 27.78 18.44
C TRP A 949 12.72 27.16 18.30
N GLU A 950 12.33 26.78 17.09
CA GLU A 950 10.98 26.31 16.79
C GLU A 950 10.86 24.78 16.84
N GLY A 951 10.40 24.23 17.98
CA GLY A 951 10.09 22.81 18.12
C GLY A 951 10.61 22.19 19.41
N ARG A 952 10.44 20.87 19.56
CA ARG A 952 11.01 20.14 20.71
C ARG A 952 12.47 19.81 20.43
N MET A 953 13.37 20.26 21.29
CA MET A 953 14.79 19.96 21.13
C MET A 953 15.11 18.55 21.65
N ASN A 954 15.42 17.63 20.74
CA ASN A 954 16.00 16.32 21.06
C ASN A 954 17.49 16.34 20.70
N HIS A 955 18.32 16.88 21.59
CA HIS A 955 19.76 16.92 21.38
C HIS A 955 20.40 15.55 21.68
N GLY A 956 21.27 15.14 20.78
CA GLY A 956 22.34 14.17 21.00
C GLY A 956 23.62 14.75 20.40
N SER A 957 24.76 14.08 20.57
CA SER A 957 26.09 14.59 20.18
C SER A 957 26.33 14.79 18.68
N GLY A 958 25.36 14.51 17.81
CA GLY A 958 25.46 14.56 16.34
C GLY A 958 24.99 15.84 15.67
N VAL A 959 24.89 16.98 16.37
CA VAL A 959 24.42 18.23 15.74
C VAL A 959 25.47 18.80 14.77
N LEU A 960 25.06 18.93 13.50
CA LEU A 960 25.86 19.51 12.41
C LEU A 960 25.32 20.90 12.07
N VAL A 961 26.18 21.92 12.18
CA VAL A 961 25.85 23.30 11.79
C VAL A 961 26.76 23.70 10.64
N THR A 962 26.17 24.14 9.53
CA THR A 962 26.92 24.63 8.36
C THR A 962 26.29 25.87 7.75
N ARG A 963 27.00 26.51 6.81
CA ARG A 963 26.47 27.57 5.96
C ARG A 963 26.50 27.12 4.51
N MET A 964 25.42 27.41 3.80
CA MET A 964 25.29 27.16 2.37
C MET A 964 24.65 28.39 1.72
N ALA A 965 25.31 28.95 0.69
CA ALA A 965 25.01 30.28 0.18
C ALA A 965 24.84 31.31 1.34
N ASP A 966 23.67 31.94 1.46
CA ASP A 966 23.32 32.88 2.54
C ASP A 966 22.45 32.27 3.64
N HIS A 967 22.36 30.95 3.71
CA HIS A 967 21.57 30.22 4.70
C HIS A 967 22.45 29.47 5.70
N LEU A 968 22.22 29.74 6.99
CA LEU A 968 22.73 28.92 8.08
C LEU A 968 21.77 27.74 8.28
N LEU A 969 22.32 26.53 8.18
CA LEU A 969 21.61 25.27 8.31
C LEU A 969 22.09 24.54 9.57
N CYS A 970 21.17 23.98 10.33
CA CYS A 970 21.47 23.11 11.46
C CYS A 970 20.69 21.81 11.30
N PHE A 971 21.41 20.70 11.18
CA PHE A 971 20.85 19.36 11.12
C PHE A 971 20.91 18.75 12.53
N GLY A 972 19.74 18.48 13.09
CA GLY A 972 19.55 17.67 14.29
C GLY A 972 19.02 16.28 13.94
N SER A 973 18.67 15.50 14.97
CA SER A 973 18.15 14.14 14.85
C SER A 973 16.86 14.06 14.02
N ASN A 974 17.00 13.87 12.70
CA ASN A 974 15.94 13.88 11.68
C ASN A 974 15.21 15.23 11.51
N GLU A 975 15.86 16.36 11.82
CA GLU A 975 15.23 17.68 11.75
C GLU A 975 16.21 18.71 11.16
N LEU A 976 15.77 19.42 10.11
CA LEU A 976 16.47 20.57 9.55
C LEU A 976 15.93 21.86 10.18
N PHE A 977 16.84 22.71 10.65
CA PHE A 977 16.55 24.07 11.10
C PHE A 977 17.29 25.07 10.20
N ARG A 978 16.61 26.15 9.82
CA ARG A 978 17.16 27.26 9.05
C ARG A 978 17.19 28.51 9.92
N ALA A 979 18.33 29.19 9.96
CA ALA A 979 18.44 30.45 10.68
C ALA A 979 17.98 31.63 9.80
N THR A 980 17.03 32.42 10.30
CA THR A 980 16.71 33.73 9.70
C THR A 980 17.70 34.81 10.17
N LYS A 981 18.30 34.59 11.34
CA LYS A 981 19.38 35.36 11.97
C LYS A 981 20.23 34.39 12.78
N ALA A 982 21.45 34.77 13.16
CA ALA A 982 22.37 33.94 13.97
C ALA A 982 21.81 33.41 15.32
N TYR A 983 20.63 33.87 15.75
CA TYR A 983 19.97 33.50 17.00
C TYR A 983 18.49 33.11 16.85
N GLU A 984 17.97 33.02 15.62
CA GLU A 984 16.55 32.84 15.34
C GLU A 984 16.35 31.73 14.30
N TRP A 985 15.97 30.55 14.79
CA TRP A 985 15.96 29.29 14.07
C TRP A 985 14.54 28.76 13.92
N SER A 986 14.07 28.71 12.67
CA SER A 986 12.80 28.09 12.29
C SER A 986 13.02 26.65 11.84
N ARG A 987 12.06 25.77 12.14
CA ARG A 987 12.09 24.38 11.71
C ARG A 987 11.62 24.29 10.27
N ASP A 988 12.31 23.49 9.46
CA ASP A 988 11.84 23.19 8.12
C ASP A 988 10.74 22.13 8.10
N LYS A 989 9.94 22.13 7.03
CA LYS A 989 8.86 21.14 6.85
C LYS A 989 9.44 19.75 6.60
N ASP A 990 10.55 19.69 5.89
CA ASP A 990 11.16 18.45 5.45
C ASP A 990 12.09 17.88 6.54
N SER A 991 11.84 16.63 6.94
CA SER A 991 12.64 15.92 7.94
C SER A 991 13.89 15.33 7.29
N ILE A 992 14.98 16.08 7.30
CA ILE A 992 16.26 15.68 6.70
C ILE A 992 17.25 15.29 7.81
N SER A 993 17.94 14.15 7.64
CA SER A 993 18.90 13.61 8.59
C SER A 993 20.28 13.44 7.94
N VAL A 994 21.26 14.24 8.38
CA VAL A 994 22.59 14.28 7.77
C VAL A 994 23.65 13.83 8.77
N ARG A 995 24.57 12.98 8.31
CA ARG A 995 25.75 12.52 9.06
C ARG A 995 26.93 13.47 8.89
N ASP A 996 27.18 13.93 7.67
CA ASP A 996 28.29 14.85 7.33
C ASP A 996 27.94 15.70 6.10
N ALA A 997 28.59 16.86 5.95
CA ALA A 997 28.35 17.80 4.85
C ALA A 997 29.66 18.20 4.16
N PHE A 998 29.66 18.13 2.84
CA PHE A 998 30.79 18.45 1.97
C PHE A 998 30.38 19.59 1.03
N HIS A 999 30.99 20.75 1.21
CA HIS A 999 30.72 21.92 0.37
C HIS A 999 31.73 21.94 -0.77
N LEU A 1000 31.24 21.68 -1.99
CA LEU A 1000 32.00 21.72 -3.24
C LEU A 1000 31.86 23.12 -3.87
N GLU A 1001 32.69 23.44 -4.87
CA GLU A 1001 32.64 24.73 -5.57
C GLU A 1001 31.25 25.03 -6.18
N ASN A 1002 30.56 23.98 -6.66
CA ASN A 1002 29.33 24.11 -7.45
C ASN A 1002 28.06 23.56 -6.79
N MET A 1003 28.18 22.79 -5.70
CA MET A 1003 27.05 22.19 -4.99
C MET A 1003 27.47 21.77 -3.58
N SER A 1004 26.52 21.43 -2.70
CA SER A 1004 26.83 20.79 -1.42
C SER A 1004 26.23 19.39 -1.38
N VAL A 1005 27.03 18.46 -0.86
CA VAL A 1005 26.72 17.04 -0.75
C VAL A 1005 26.55 16.72 0.72
N PHE A 1006 25.40 16.20 1.09
CA PHE A 1006 25.09 15.80 2.46
C PHE A 1006 24.94 14.29 2.52
N TRP A 1007 25.74 13.62 3.33
CA TRP A 1007 25.66 12.17 3.49
C TRP A 1007 24.53 11.80 4.44
N HIS A 1008 23.55 11.03 3.95
CA HIS A 1008 22.37 10.69 4.73
C HIS A 1008 22.69 9.66 5.82
N THR A 1009 22.01 9.75 6.97
CA THR A 1009 22.25 8.84 8.12
C THR A 1009 21.86 7.37 7.86
N SER A 1010 21.20 7.07 6.73
CA SER A 1010 20.93 5.69 6.28
C SER A 1010 22.10 5.02 5.56
N HIS A 1011 23.20 5.75 5.31
CA HIS A 1011 24.39 5.30 4.55
C HIS A 1011 24.15 5.00 3.06
N SER A 1012 22.91 4.72 2.63
CA SER A 1012 22.51 4.35 1.26
C SER A 1012 22.26 5.52 0.29
N LYS A 1013 22.32 6.77 0.76
CA LYS A 1013 21.94 7.96 -0.02
C LYS A 1013 22.85 9.16 0.22
N LEU A 1014 22.97 9.99 -0.81
CA LEU A 1014 23.52 11.34 -0.77
C LEU A 1014 22.40 12.33 -1.12
N LEU A 1015 22.39 13.49 -0.48
CA LEU A 1015 21.50 14.60 -0.82
C LEU A 1015 22.34 15.69 -1.48
N LEU A 1016 21.93 16.15 -2.65
CA LEU A 1016 22.59 17.24 -3.38
C LEU A 1016 21.76 18.52 -3.27
N SER A 1017 22.41 19.65 -3.05
CA SER A 1017 21.77 20.97 -3.04
C SER A 1017 22.68 22.02 -3.68
N GLN A 1018 22.10 23.13 -4.16
CA GLN A 1018 22.84 24.35 -4.53
C GLN A 1018 22.42 25.59 -3.72
N ASP A 1019 21.19 25.62 -3.21
CA ASP A 1019 20.62 26.78 -2.49
C ASP A 1019 20.43 26.54 -0.97
N GLY A 1020 20.62 25.31 -0.49
CA GLY A 1020 20.33 24.92 0.90
C GLY A 1020 18.82 24.84 1.22
N ARG A 1021 17.96 25.01 0.21
CA ARG A 1021 16.50 24.94 0.32
C ARG A 1021 15.95 23.65 -0.26
N THR A 1022 16.42 23.29 -1.44
CA THR A 1022 16.04 22.10 -2.19
C THR A 1022 17.12 21.03 -2.05
N PHE A 1023 16.71 19.76 -1.93
CA PHE A 1023 17.61 18.62 -1.80
C PHE A 1023 17.17 17.53 -2.78
N ALA A 1024 18.08 17.11 -3.65
CA ALA A 1024 17.86 16.03 -4.61
C ALA A 1024 18.51 14.73 -4.10
N ASP A 1025 17.72 13.66 -4.04
CA ASP A 1025 18.16 12.32 -3.65
C ASP A 1025 19.04 11.69 -4.74
N LEU A 1026 20.24 11.25 -4.38
CA LEU A 1026 21.08 10.35 -5.16
C LEU A 1026 21.27 9.05 -4.37
N THR A 1027 20.74 7.95 -4.88
CA THR A 1027 20.86 6.62 -4.24
C THR A 1027 22.18 5.97 -4.64
N LEU A 1028 22.91 5.42 -3.67
CA LEU A 1028 24.14 4.67 -3.92
C LEU A 1028 23.83 3.25 -4.40
N GLU A 1029 24.86 2.50 -4.83
CA GLU A 1029 24.68 1.10 -5.22
C GLU A 1029 24.32 0.22 -4.00
N ASP A 1030 23.61 -0.89 -4.23
CA ASP A 1030 23.20 -1.80 -3.17
C ASP A 1030 24.43 -2.37 -2.42
N GLY A 1031 24.40 -2.31 -1.09
CA GLY A 1031 25.50 -2.70 -0.20
C GLY A 1031 25.70 -1.73 0.97
N CYS A 1032 26.68 -2.03 1.82
CA CYS A 1032 27.04 -1.24 2.99
C CYS A 1032 28.12 -0.20 2.62
N TRP A 1033 27.77 1.08 2.65
CA TRP A 1033 28.73 2.19 2.46
C TRP A 1033 29.13 2.79 3.81
N ASN A 1034 30.43 2.93 4.07
CA ASN A 1034 30.97 3.41 5.33
C ASN A 1034 32.10 4.43 5.13
N TYR A 1035 32.29 5.32 6.09
CA TYR A 1035 33.35 6.34 6.09
C TYR A 1035 33.42 7.16 4.79
N LEU A 1036 32.29 7.69 4.31
CA LEU A 1036 32.26 8.50 3.09
C LEU A 1036 32.78 9.92 3.34
N CYS A 1037 33.68 10.39 2.48
CA CYS A 1037 34.06 11.80 2.40
C CYS A 1037 34.18 12.29 0.94
N ALA A 1038 34.00 13.60 0.72
CA ALA A 1038 33.97 14.19 -0.63
C ALA A 1038 34.59 15.61 -0.70
N ASN A 1039 35.17 15.94 -1.85
CA ASN A 1039 35.65 17.27 -2.25
C ASN A 1039 35.45 17.45 -3.78
N ASP A 1040 35.98 18.53 -4.35
CA ASP A 1040 35.88 18.82 -5.79
C ASP A 1040 36.59 17.79 -6.69
N GLN A 1041 37.58 17.05 -6.16
CA GLN A 1041 38.24 15.96 -6.88
C GLN A 1041 37.34 14.70 -7.00
N GLY A 1042 36.29 14.59 -6.17
CA GLY A 1042 35.34 13.47 -6.15
C GLY A 1042 35.04 12.96 -4.73
N LEU A 1043 34.86 11.65 -4.60
CA LEU A 1043 34.53 10.96 -3.35
C LEU A 1043 35.56 9.87 -3.02
N LEU A 1044 35.56 9.46 -1.76
CA LEU A 1044 36.22 8.28 -1.22
C LEU A 1044 35.30 7.64 -0.18
N SER A 1045 35.14 6.32 -0.22
CA SER A 1045 34.27 5.57 0.72
C SER A 1045 34.68 4.11 0.83
N VAL A 1046 34.44 3.48 1.98
CA VAL A 1046 34.49 2.02 2.13
C VAL A 1046 33.16 1.42 1.69
N TYR A 1047 33.19 0.34 0.92
CA TYR A 1047 32.02 -0.34 0.39
C TYR A 1047 32.13 -1.85 0.54
N SER A 1048 31.07 -2.48 1.07
CA SER A 1048 30.93 -3.93 1.17
C SER A 1048 29.60 -4.35 0.50
N PRO A 1049 29.59 -5.11 -0.61
CA PRO A 1049 28.35 -5.58 -1.25
C PRO A 1049 27.66 -6.68 -0.42
N ASN A 1050 28.42 -7.39 0.41
CA ASN A 1050 28.02 -8.54 1.20
C ASN A 1050 28.91 -8.65 2.45
N SER A 1051 28.72 -9.70 3.26
CA SER A 1051 29.45 -9.91 4.53
C SER A 1051 30.85 -10.50 4.40
N HIS A 1052 31.37 -10.70 3.18
CA HIS A 1052 32.63 -11.40 2.90
C HIS A 1052 33.64 -10.57 2.10
N GLU A 1053 33.23 -9.40 1.58
CA GLU A 1053 34.02 -8.56 0.70
C GLU A 1053 33.90 -7.10 1.13
N THR A 1054 35.04 -6.42 1.24
CA THR A 1054 35.14 -5.00 1.60
C THR A 1054 36.21 -4.33 0.75
N TRP A 1055 35.87 -3.21 0.11
CA TRP A 1055 36.77 -2.46 -0.76
C TRP A 1055 36.80 -0.97 -0.40
N LEU A 1056 37.92 -0.31 -0.71
CA LEU A 1056 38.02 1.14 -0.71
C LEU A 1056 37.72 1.64 -2.13
N ARG A 1057 36.66 2.43 -2.29
CA ARG A 1057 36.19 2.96 -3.57
C ARG A 1057 36.41 4.45 -3.68
N THR A 1058 36.81 4.91 -4.85
CA THR A 1058 36.77 6.33 -5.21
C THR A 1058 35.61 6.62 -6.16
N GLY A 1059 34.93 7.75 -5.95
CA GLY A 1059 33.84 8.22 -6.77
C GLY A 1059 34.24 9.44 -7.60
N ARG A 1060 33.80 9.53 -8.85
CA ARG A 1060 33.94 10.73 -9.70
C ARG A 1060 32.58 11.30 -10.03
N TRP A 1061 32.44 12.62 -9.93
CA TRP A 1061 31.22 13.33 -10.31
C TRP A 1061 31.05 13.33 -11.83
N ARG A 1062 29.95 12.75 -12.32
CA ARG A 1062 29.44 13.03 -13.67
C ARG A 1062 28.36 14.09 -13.57
N VAL A 1063 28.52 15.17 -14.34
CA VAL A 1063 27.51 16.22 -14.48
C VAL A 1063 27.24 16.42 -15.97
N GLN A 1064 25.99 16.25 -16.39
CA GLN A 1064 25.58 16.35 -17.78
C GLN A 1064 24.35 17.28 -17.88
N PRO A 1065 24.21 18.11 -18.93
CA PRO A 1065 22.99 18.86 -19.16
C PRO A 1065 21.83 17.91 -19.49
N GLN A 1066 20.69 18.10 -18.85
CA GLN A 1066 19.46 17.39 -19.22
C GLN A 1066 18.88 18.05 -20.47
N HIS A 1067 18.76 17.28 -21.55
CA HIS A 1067 18.31 17.74 -22.87
C HIS A 1067 16.79 17.63 -23.07
#